data_AF-A0A8X7QCA6-F1
#
_entry.id   AF-A0A8X7QCA6-F1
#
_cell.length_a   1.000
_cell.length_b   1.000
_cell.length_c   1.000
_cell.angle_alpha   90.00
_cell.angle_beta   90.00
_cell.angle_gamma   90.00
#
_symmetry.space_group_name_H-M   'P 1'
#
loop_
_entity.id
_entity.type
_entity.pdbx_description
1 polymer ?
#
loop_
_entity_poly.entity_id
_entity_poly.type
_entity_poly.pdbx_seq_one_letter_code
_entity_poly.pdbx_strand_id
1 'polypeptide(L)'
;MDKWKKALQSVSRIVGLRLEADSDRTESNFISQVVEKLKTVIALIEREEGTNMVSTSMSSMNSIGNASSGDILQPIAPFPSNGMKEVLKQLEEKIDFKSEETQIVGIVGMPGTGKTALAEMHHQEWQYKFLFNEFFRGFREKSKDDYDWVKNTLLNAQLQRTGNVKIFVVLDDVSDKKQLEFLRTNPGLIKKGSKIVITTRDKGLIADLVEDTYVVPGLNDKEALQLFSHHAFNGQDCDHPPENFIEMSKMFVEYAGGNPLALQELGNELCGENEAHWRRRLETLPHCCNENIGRELRTSYDDLTEMQKHAFLDIACFFRSEEEDYVQHLLDTNSGEAGSEVRDLADKFMINISAGRVDMHNLFCTLGKEIGSSVEKNLGKSRLWNRQDACEALVLKKGTVSARGVFLDMSKIGKGIALERKALIKMPNLRYLKFFDSGCPRQCEPIDGKVNLPEGLEFPLKEIRYLHWLKFPLEELPPDFNPENLIDLRLPYSKIKRVWRETKDTPNLKWVDLTHSTNLNDISALSNAISLRRLSLEGCTKLDKLPEGIENMKSLAFLNLRGCTRLLSLPDINNLISLKTLILSDCKMFNEFQVISDNLEYLHLDGTAIKGLPPSIQNLGKLIVLNLKDCNELESLPDCLDKLKALQELILSGCSRLTNFPHVEEIMENLQILLLDGTSIKELPSTLLHSGNNSIDQLALQRIQLRMTGLSLLRRLCLSRNDKISSLQSSISQLYHLKWIDLTYCSNLTSLSTLPPNLQCLDAHGCTSLRTVASPLASLLPSTEQVPSSFIFTNCEKLEHVAMNEIMCYAHNKSRLISDALNRQNKGLAFEVLVGTCFPGIEVPAWFNHKASGAVIKPELPRHWSESGFVGIALCAIVSFHDYKIQNNNVMVKCICDFKNAIGTSSASFFNCDVGGLSEAGNEQCTVKSTHVFIGFTSWLNINKSREVGLKEGCIPAKASIEFKVTDGTCEAANCEGLAFEVLVGTCFPGIEVPAWFNHKASGAVIKPELPRHWSESGFVGIALCAIVSFHDYKIQNNNVMVKCICDFKMPSEHPLLAFSTVMLEVYPRQAMSNAQSNLLMFSLASLVG
;
A
#
# COMPACT_ATOMS: atom_id res chain seq x y z
N MET A 1 0.66 48.41 -41.36
CA MET A 1 -0.02 49.17 -40.29
C MET A 1 -0.38 48.33 -39.06
N ASP A 2 -0.77 47.05 -39.21
CA ASP A 2 -1.24 46.21 -38.08
C ASP A 2 -0.25 45.95 -36.94
N LYS A 3 1.06 45.92 -37.19
CA LYS A 3 2.06 45.75 -36.12
C LYS A 3 2.09 46.93 -35.14
N TRP A 4 1.88 48.16 -35.63
CA TRP A 4 1.87 49.36 -34.80
C TRP A 4 0.58 49.46 -33.96
N LYS A 5 -0.58 49.11 -34.52
CA LYS A 5 -1.84 49.00 -33.76
C LYS A 5 -1.75 47.96 -32.64
N LYS A 6 -1.13 46.79 -32.90
CA LYS A 6 -0.87 45.78 -31.87
C LYS A 6 0.10 46.26 -30.78
N ALA A 7 1.16 46.97 -31.16
CA ALA A 7 2.10 47.56 -30.20
C ALA A 7 1.42 48.62 -29.30
N LEU A 8 0.63 49.51 -29.90
CA LEU A 8 -0.13 50.53 -29.18
C LEU A 8 -1.20 49.94 -28.25
N GLN A 9 -1.88 48.87 -28.64
CA GLN A 9 -2.81 48.15 -27.76
C GLN A 9 -2.10 47.44 -26.60
N SER A 10 -0.90 46.87 -26.81
CA SER A 10 -0.10 46.28 -25.73
C SER A 10 0.37 47.34 -24.74
N VAL A 11 0.86 48.49 -25.22
CA VAL A 11 1.29 49.61 -24.36
C VAL A 11 0.10 50.23 -23.63
N SER A 12 -1.05 50.39 -24.29
CA SER A 12 -2.24 50.94 -23.64
C SER A 12 -2.84 50.00 -22.60
N ARG A 13 -2.70 48.67 -22.75
CA ARG A 13 -3.04 47.68 -21.72
C ARG A 13 -2.16 47.78 -20.47
N ILE A 14 -0.88 48.09 -20.63
CA ILE A 14 0.06 48.31 -19.52
C ILE A 14 -0.28 49.62 -18.77
N VAL A 15 -0.72 50.65 -19.49
CA VAL A 15 -1.01 52.00 -18.97
C VAL A 15 -2.51 52.22 -18.61
N GLY A 16 -3.37 51.25 -18.89
CA GLY A 16 -4.81 51.27 -18.57
C GLY A 16 -5.69 52.17 -19.45
N LEU A 17 -5.27 52.51 -20.67
CA LEU A 17 -6.03 53.35 -21.62
C LEU A 17 -6.73 52.51 -22.71
N ARG A 18 -7.98 52.85 -23.06
CA ARG A 18 -8.75 52.22 -24.16
C ARG A 18 -8.88 53.16 -25.36
N LEU A 19 -8.76 52.62 -26.57
CA LEU A 19 -9.04 53.30 -27.83
C LEU A 19 -10.51 53.04 -28.19
N GLU A 20 -11.37 54.06 -28.23
CA GLU A 20 -12.74 53.93 -28.72
C GLU A 20 -12.77 53.91 -30.25
N ALA A 21 -13.58 53.02 -30.83
CA ALA A 21 -13.47 52.62 -32.24
C ALA A 21 -14.10 53.60 -33.26
N ASP A 22 -14.87 54.60 -32.83
CA ASP A 22 -15.69 55.43 -33.74
C ASP A 22 -15.39 56.94 -33.66
N SER A 23 -14.15 57.34 -33.94
CA SER A 23 -13.90 58.73 -34.35
C SER A 23 -12.68 58.85 -35.27
N ASP A 24 -12.93 59.31 -36.49
CA ASP A 24 -11.93 59.55 -37.57
C ASP A 24 -10.90 60.67 -37.25
N ARG A 25 -10.66 60.99 -35.97
CA ARG A 25 -9.70 62.02 -35.53
C ARG A 25 -8.93 61.73 -34.23
N THR A 26 -8.75 60.48 -33.80
CA THR A 26 -8.19 60.21 -32.45
C THR A 26 -6.90 59.38 -32.37
N GLU A 27 -6.40 58.79 -33.45
CA GLU A 27 -5.18 57.95 -33.36
C GLU A 27 -3.94 58.79 -32.97
N SER A 28 -3.77 59.98 -33.53
CA SER A 28 -2.70 60.92 -33.13
C SER A 28 -2.87 61.45 -31.71
N ASN A 29 -4.10 61.71 -31.26
CA ASN A 29 -4.36 62.25 -29.92
C ASN A 29 -4.13 61.19 -28.84
N PHE A 30 -4.48 59.94 -29.14
CA PHE A 30 -4.19 58.80 -28.28
C PHE A 30 -2.70 58.51 -28.20
N ILE A 31 -1.98 58.55 -29.32
CA ILE A 31 -0.51 58.43 -29.34
C ILE A 31 0.11 59.54 -28.50
N SER A 32 -0.37 60.79 -28.63
CA SER A 32 0.10 61.90 -27.79
C SER A 32 -0.16 61.68 -26.30
N GLN A 33 -1.31 61.11 -25.90
CA GLN A 33 -1.59 60.77 -24.50
C GLN A 33 -0.69 59.64 -23.95
N VAL A 34 -0.39 58.63 -24.78
CA VAL A 34 0.54 57.55 -24.43
C VAL A 34 1.96 58.10 -24.28
N VAL A 35 2.39 59.00 -25.17
CA VAL A 35 3.70 59.66 -25.13
C VAL A 35 3.83 60.61 -23.92
N GLU A 36 2.78 61.39 -23.60
CA GLU A 36 2.74 62.25 -22.41
C GLU A 36 2.92 61.44 -21.12
N LYS A 37 2.16 60.34 -20.96
CA LYS A 37 2.30 59.46 -19.79
C LYS A 37 3.66 58.77 -19.73
N LEU A 38 4.21 58.34 -20.86
CA LEU A 38 5.57 57.78 -20.92
C LEU A 38 6.63 58.81 -20.53
N LYS A 39 6.49 60.07 -20.95
CA LYS A 39 7.36 61.16 -20.50
C LYS A 39 7.26 61.40 -18.99
N THR A 40 6.05 61.29 -18.42
CA THR A 40 5.87 61.42 -16.97
C THR A 40 6.57 60.28 -16.21
N VAL A 41 6.50 59.05 -16.73
CA VAL A 41 7.15 57.87 -16.15
C VAL A 41 8.68 57.93 -16.31
N ILE A 42 9.19 58.37 -17.46
CA ILE A 42 10.63 58.56 -17.68
C ILE A 42 11.18 59.66 -16.76
N ALA A 43 10.45 60.77 -16.60
CA ALA A 43 10.86 61.84 -15.67
C ALA A 43 10.83 61.42 -14.19
N LEU A 44 10.06 60.38 -13.83
CA LEU A 44 10.08 59.76 -12.49
C LEU A 44 11.30 58.84 -12.32
N ILE A 45 11.67 58.08 -13.34
CA ILE A 45 12.86 57.22 -13.36
C ILE A 45 14.14 58.07 -13.30
N GLU A 46 14.20 59.17 -14.05
CA GLU A 46 15.32 60.11 -14.04
C GLU A 46 15.46 60.88 -12.71
N ARG A 47 14.40 60.92 -11.87
CA ARG A 47 14.46 61.47 -10.51
C ARG A 47 14.99 60.48 -9.48
N GLU A 48 14.84 59.18 -9.69
CA GLU A 48 15.39 58.13 -8.80
C GLU A 48 16.89 57.85 -9.07
N GLU A 49 17.35 57.97 -10.32
CA GLU A 49 18.77 57.81 -10.67
C GLU A 49 19.65 59.00 -10.26
N GLY A 50 19.07 60.14 -9.90
CA GLY A 50 19.79 61.37 -9.53
C GLY A 50 20.38 61.42 -8.11
N THR A 51 20.14 60.40 -7.26
CA THR A 51 20.58 60.42 -5.84
C THR A 51 21.61 59.37 -5.44
N ASN A 52 22.34 58.73 -6.37
CA ASN A 52 23.48 57.88 -5.99
C ASN A 52 24.61 57.86 -7.02
N MET A 53 25.47 58.88 -7.00
CA MET A 53 26.89 58.74 -7.36
C MET A 53 27.75 59.76 -6.62
N VAL A 54 28.29 59.37 -5.46
CA VAL A 54 29.63 59.81 -5.02
C VAL A 54 30.38 58.58 -4.54
N SER A 55 31.41 58.23 -5.30
CA SER A 55 32.41 57.21 -5.01
C SER A 55 33.46 57.73 -4.03
N THR A 56 33.72 57.04 -2.93
CA THR A 56 35.04 57.10 -2.26
C THR A 56 35.33 55.87 -1.40
N SER A 57 36.30 55.08 -1.90
CA SER A 57 37.39 54.40 -1.18
C SER A 57 37.24 53.98 0.29
N MET A 58 37.50 52.69 0.53
CA MET A 58 38.08 52.16 1.76
C MET A 58 39.27 53.01 2.25
N SER A 59 39.21 53.53 3.48
CA SER A 59 40.19 53.31 4.56
C SER A 59 40.05 54.35 5.68
N SER A 60 40.32 53.90 6.91
CA SER A 60 40.49 54.66 8.17
C SER A 60 39.24 55.25 8.83
N MET A 61 38.74 54.59 9.89
CA MET A 61 39.13 54.89 11.28
C MET A 61 38.38 53.99 12.27
N ASN A 62 39.16 53.21 13.03
CA ASN A 62 38.79 52.73 14.34
C ASN A 62 38.50 53.92 15.27
N SER A 63 37.43 53.81 16.07
CA SER A 63 37.43 53.91 17.53
C SER A 63 36.24 54.68 18.11
N ILE A 64 35.77 54.13 19.25
CA ILE A 64 34.90 54.70 20.30
C ILE A 64 33.39 54.38 20.19
N GLY A 65 33.00 53.24 20.78
CA GLY A 65 32.30 53.27 22.08
C GLY A 65 30.78 53.03 22.15
N ASN A 66 30.40 51.75 22.31
CA ASN A 66 29.33 51.20 23.15
C ASN A 66 27.90 51.80 23.13
N ALA A 67 26.97 51.06 22.51
CA ALA A 67 25.65 50.76 23.09
C ALA A 67 25.13 49.42 22.52
N SER A 68 24.48 48.64 23.38
CA SER A 68 24.07 47.23 23.26
C SER A 68 23.37 46.83 21.95
N SER A 69 23.89 45.77 21.35
CA SER A 69 23.39 45.02 20.20
C SER A 69 22.00 44.41 20.45
N GLY A 70 20.99 44.89 19.72
CA GLY A 70 19.80 44.11 19.38
C GLY A 70 20.10 43.31 18.12
N ASP A 71 19.81 42.01 18.16
CA ASP A 71 20.10 41.06 17.09
C ASP A 71 19.42 41.43 15.78
N ILE A 72 20.24 41.81 14.79
CA ILE A 72 19.87 41.89 13.39
C ILE A 72 19.95 40.45 12.84
N LEU A 73 18.80 39.87 12.51
CA LEU A 73 18.72 38.61 11.77
C LEU A 73 19.53 38.73 10.47
N GLN A 74 20.56 37.89 10.33
CA GLN A 74 21.36 37.79 9.12
C GLN A 74 20.51 37.27 7.94
N PRO A 75 20.87 37.59 6.68
CA PRO A 75 20.18 37.08 5.49
C PRO A 75 20.33 35.56 5.42
N ILE A 76 19.22 34.87 5.25
CA ILE A 76 19.17 33.42 5.04
C ILE A 76 20.02 33.08 3.79
N ALA A 77 20.98 32.17 3.93
CA ALA A 77 21.79 31.65 2.83
C ALA A 77 20.89 31.03 1.74
N PRO A 78 21.35 30.94 0.47
CA PRO A 78 20.48 30.54 -0.63
C PRO A 78 20.04 29.07 -0.45
N PHE A 79 18.77 28.89 -0.12
CA PHE A 79 18.07 27.60 -0.16
C PHE A 79 18.40 26.83 -1.44
N PRO A 80 18.44 25.48 -1.41
CA PRO A 80 18.77 24.66 -2.58
C PRO A 80 17.85 25.01 -3.77
N SER A 81 18.44 25.66 -4.77
CA SER A 81 17.74 26.45 -5.80
C SER A 81 16.93 25.67 -6.84
N ASN A 82 16.98 24.33 -6.84
CA ASN A 82 16.29 23.52 -7.84
C ASN A 82 14.90 23.04 -7.38
N GLY A 83 14.70 22.64 -6.12
CA GLY A 83 13.39 22.20 -5.62
C GLY A 83 12.38 23.35 -5.52
N MET A 84 12.84 24.51 -5.02
CA MET A 84 12.00 25.71 -4.89
C MET A 84 11.48 26.26 -6.23
N LYS A 85 12.20 26.05 -7.35
CA LYS A 85 11.73 26.47 -8.68
C LYS A 85 10.50 25.69 -9.13
N GLU A 86 10.44 24.39 -8.83
CA GLU A 86 9.28 23.57 -9.17
C GLU A 86 8.08 23.91 -8.26
N VAL A 87 8.32 24.12 -6.97
CA VAL A 87 7.29 24.60 -6.01
C VAL A 87 6.75 25.98 -6.40
N LEU A 88 7.62 26.88 -6.85
CA LEU A 88 7.23 28.21 -7.34
C LEU A 88 6.41 28.11 -8.62
N LYS A 89 6.81 27.25 -9.57
CA LYS A 89 6.02 26.98 -10.78
C LYS A 89 4.63 26.42 -10.47
N GLN A 90 4.50 25.55 -9.49
CA GLN A 90 3.19 25.05 -9.03
C GLN A 90 2.32 26.14 -8.40
N LEU A 91 2.93 27.10 -7.68
CA LEU A 91 2.23 28.28 -7.17
C LEU A 91 1.78 29.20 -8.31
N GLU A 92 2.61 29.39 -9.34
CA GLU A 92 2.28 30.18 -10.53
C GLU A 92 1.13 29.59 -11.33
N GLU A 93 0.98 28.25 -11.35
CA GLU A 93 -0.18 27.59 -11.97
C GLU A 93 -1.50 27.93 -11.25
N LYS A 94 -1.46 28.29 -9.96
CA LYS A 94 -2.64 28.71 -9.18
C LYS A 94 -2.97 30.19 -9.30
N ILE A 95 -2.00 31.04 -9.63
CA ILE A 95 -2.20 32.49 -9.76
C ILE A 95 -2.11 32.89 -11.24
N ASP A 96 -3.26 33.08 -11.89
CA ASP A 96 -3.30 33.44 -13.30
C ASP A 96 -3.03 34.94 -13.50
N PHE A 97 -1.75 35.29 -13.66
CA PHE A 97 -1.31 36.63 -14.01
C PHE A 97 -1.63 37.07 -15.45
N LYS A 98 -2.15 36.19 -16.29
CA LYS A 98 -2.64 36.53 -17.64
C LYS A 98 -4.12 36.90 -17.64
N SER A 99 -4.87 36.47 -16.62
CA SER A 99 -6.28 36.83 -16.44
C SER A 99 -6.46 38.29 -15.98
N GLU A 100 -7.50 38.94 -16.49
CA GLU A 100 -7.95 40.25 -16.00
C GLU A 100 -8.85 40.15 -14.76
N GLU A 101 -9.06 38.96 -14.20
CA GLU A 101 -9.85 38.77 -12.99
C GLU A 101 -9.02 39.00 -11.72
N THR A 102 -9.67 39.55 -10.70
CA THR A 102 -9.07 39.69 -9.38
C THR A 102 -8.98 38.30 -8.76
N GLN A 103 -7.85 37.97 -8.15
CA GLN A 103 -7.66 36.70 -7.44
C GLN A 103 -7.04 36.93 -6.08
N ILE A 104 -7.58 36.23 -5.07
CA ILE A 104 -7.03 36.16 -3.72
C ILE A 104 -6.63 34.71 -3.46
N VAL A 105 -5.33 34.45 -3.30
CA VAL A 105 -4.78 33.11 -3.11
C VAL A 105 -4.10 33.00 -1.74
N GLY A 106 -4.42 31.93 -1.02
CA GLY A 106 -3.80 31.61 0.26
C GLY A 106 -2.57 30.71 0.09
N ILE A 107 -1.45 31.04 0.74
CA ILE A 107 -0.29 30.17 0.91
C ILE A 107 -0.27 29.70 2.36
N VAL A 108 -0.47 28.40 2.58
CA VAL A 108 -0.69 27.83 3.92
C VAL A 108 0.25 26.68 4.21
N GLY A 109 0.44 26.35 5.48
CA GLY A 109 1.31 25.25 5.90
C GLY A 109 1.89 25.44 7.29
N MET A 110 2.52 24.38 7.81
CA MET A 110 3.16 24.34 9.13
C MET A 110 4.21 25.46 9.30
N PRO A 111 4.44 26.00 10.51
CA PRO A 111 5.53 26.96 10.76
C PRO A 111 6.90 26.41 10.32
N GLY A 112 7.78 27.27 9.79
CA GLY A 112 9.11 26.88 9.33
C GLY A 112 9.20 26.23 7.93
N THR A 113 8.07 25.94 7.27
CA THR A 113 8.01 25.31 5.93
C THR A 113 8.50 26.18 4.76
N GLY A 114 8.71 27.49 4.97
CA GLY A 114 9.20 28.39 3.92
C GLY A 114 8.11 29.19 3.18
N LYS A 115 6.90 29.31 3.72
CA LYS A 115 5.80 30.13 3.14
C LYS A 115 6.23 31.56 2.79
N THR A 116 6.85 32.27 3.73
CA THR A 116 7.31 33.65 3.55
C THR A 116 8.38 33.74 2.46
N ALA A 117 9.34 32.80 2.44
CA ALA A 117 10.37 32.74 1.41
C ALA A 117 9.77 32.48 0.01
N LEU A 118 8.79 31.57 -0.08
CA LEU A 118 8.08 31.29 -1.32
C LEU A 118 7.30 32.51 -1.83
N ALA A 119 6.56 33.18 -0.94
CA ALA A 119 5.81 34.38 -1.29
C ALA A 119 6.75 35.54 -1.71
N GLU A 120 7.92 35.66 -1.09
CA GLU A 120 8.92 36.67 -1.42
C GLU A 120 9.53 36.43 -2.80
N MET A 121 9.95 35.20 -3.12
CA MET A 121 10.46 34.86 -4.45
C MET A 121 9.41 35.16 -5.53
N HIS A 122 8.16 34.77 -5.29
CA HIS A 122 7.06 35.02 -6.20
C HIS A 122 6.77 36.53 -6.37
N HIS A 123 6.85 37.32 -5.28
CA HIS A 123 6.72 38.77 -5.36
C HIS A 123 7.82 39.39 -6.23
N GLN A 124 9.07 38.99 -6.02
CA GLN A 124 10.21 39.48 -6.78
C GLN A 124 10.11 39.18 -8.28
N GLU A 125 9.53 38.04 -8.64
CA GLU A 125 9.36 37.60 -10.04
C GLU A 125 8.20 38.31 -10.78
N TRP A 126 7.21 38.86 -10.07
CA TRP A 126 6.00 39.42 -10.71
C TRP A 126 5.74 40.90 -10.43
N GLN A 127 6.46 41.52 -9.47
CA GLN A 127 6.30 42.92 -9.08
C GLN A 127 6.31 43.92 -10.25
N TYR A 128 7.15 43.69 -11.27
CA TYR A 128 7.31 44.62 -12.40
C TYR A 128 6.09 44.70 -13.34
N LYS A 129 5.11 43.79 -13.21
CA LYS A 129 3.86 43.83 -14.00
C LYS A 129 2.77 44.72 -13.38
N PHE A 130 2.99 45.21 -12.17
CA PHE A 130 2.01 45.99 -11.42
C PHE A 130 2.59 47.35 -11.03
N LEU A 131 1.83 48.42 -11.32
CA LEU A 131 2.22 49.79 -10.98
C LEU A 131 2.28 50.03 -9.46
N PHE A 132 1.49 49.28 -8.70
CA PHE A 132 1.56 49.23 -7.25
C PHE A 132 1.75 47.78 -6.83
N ASN A 133 2.89 47.52 -6.21
CA ASN A 133 3.24 46.25 -5.60
C ASN A 133 3.81 46.52 -4.21
N GLU A 134 3.45 45.70 -3.23
CA GLU A 134 3.93 45.87 -1.86
C GLU A 134 3.96 44.51 -1.14
N PHE A 135 5.04 44.27 -0.40
CA PHE A 135 5.19 43.09 0.46
C PHE A 135 5.09 43.52 1.92
N PHE A 136 3.95 43.24 2.55
CA PHE A 136 3.72 43.58 3.93
C PHE A 136 4.20 42.46 4.86
N ARG A 137 5.44 42.58 5.36
CA ARG A 137 6.04 41.64 6.33
C ARG A 137 5.47 41.79 7.74
N GLY A 138 5.27 40.65 8.39
CA GLY A 138 5.05 40.55 9.84
C GLY A 138 3.71 41.12 10.30
N PHE A 139 2.62 40.75 9.64
CA PHE A 139 1.27 41.21 10.01
C PHE A 139 0.93 40.90 11.47
N ARG A 140 1.27 39.68 11.91
CA ARG A 140 1.11 39.21 13.30
C ARG A 140 1.71 40.15 14.36
N GLU A 141 2.88 40.71 14.13
CA GLU A 141 3.57 41.55 15.11
C GLU A 141 3.09 43.00 15.04
N LYS A 142 2.99 43.57 13.84
CA LYS A 142 2.66 44.98 13.62
C LYS A 142 1.19 45.32 13.87
N SER A 143 0.28 44.37 13.69
CA SER A 143 -1.15 44.61 13.93
C SER A 143 -1.51 44.73 15.42
N LYS A 144 -0.58 44.46 16.34
CA LYS A 144 -0.80 44.71 17.77
C LYS A 144 -0.89 46.21 18.10
N ASP A 145 -0.24 47.05 17.28
CA ASP A 145 -0.13 48.49 17.49
C ASP A 145 -1.07 49.31 16.58
N ASP A 146 -1.33 48.87 15.35
CA ASP A 146 -2.26 49.51 14.41
C ASP A 146 -2.87 48.49 13.44
N TYR A 147 -4.20 48.34 13.44
CA TYR A 147 -4.92 47.45 12.51
C TYR A 147 -5.20 48.10 11.14
N ASP A 148 -5.23 49.42 11.07
CA ASP A 148 -5.63 50.16 9.87
C ASP A 148 -4.43 50.63 9.02
N TRP A 149 -3.19 50.39 9.45
CA TRP A 149 -1.99 50.87 8.73
C TRP A 149 -1.90 50.39 7.28
N VAL A 150 -2.25 49.13 6.99
CA VAL A 150 -2.27 48.60 5.62
C VAL A 150 -3.39 49.23 4.81
N LYS A 151 -4.57 49.39 5.39
CA LYS A 151 -5.70 50.09 4.76
C LYS A 151 -5.32 51.53 4.41
N ASN A 152 -4.69 52.25 5.34
CA ASN A 152 -4.24 53.63 5.14
C ASN A 152 -3.14 53.72 4.08
N THR A 153 -2.21 52.76 4.04
CA THR A 153 -1.16 52.68 3.02
C THR A 153 -1.75 52.46 1.63
N LEU A 154 -2.69 51.52 1.50
CA LEU A 154 -3.41 51.24 0.25
C LEU A 154 -4.28 52.43 -0.18
N LEU A 155 -4.96 53.10 0.75
CA LEU A 155 -5.78 54.28 0.48
C LEU A 155 -4.91 55.46 0.01
N ASN A 156 -3.78 55.71 0.67
CA ASN A 156 -2.82 56.76 0.28
C ASN A 156 -2.22 56.48 -1.10
N ALA A 157 -1.90 55.23 -1.41
CA ALA A 157 -1.40 54.83 -2.72
C ALA A 157 -2.42 55.09 -3.85
N GLN A 158 -3.71 54.93 -3.57
CA GLN A 158 -4.78 55.26 -4.52
C GLN A 158 -5.04 56.77 -4.63
N LEU A 159 -4.90 57.53 -3.53
CA LEU A 159 -5.12 58.98 -3.51
C LEU A 159 -3.99 59.78 -4.19
N GLN A 160 -2.73 59.31 -4.10
CA GLN A 160 -1.58 60.02 -4.66
C GLN A 160 -1.41 59.84 -6.18
N ARG A 161 -2.14 58.92 -6.81
CA ARG A 161 -1.95 58.60 -8.24
C ARG A 161 -3.22 58.90 -9.04
N THR A 162 -3.10 59.72 -10.08
CA THR A 162 -4.19 60.11 -10.98
C THR A 162 -4.60 58.95 -11.90
N GLY A 163 -5.30 57.96 -11.36
CA GLY A 163 -5.91 56.87 -12.12
C GLY A 163 -6.14 55.58 -11.30
N ASN A 164 -7.16 54.80 -11.69
CA ASN A 164 -7.47 53.49 -11.12
C ASN A 164 -6.39 52.45 -11.51
N VAL A 165 -5.54 52.01 -10.57
CA VAL A 165 -4.41 51.11 -10.84
C VAL A 165 -4.67 49.68 -10.31
N LYS A 166 -4.25 48.64 -11.06
CA LYS A 166 -4.24 47.22 -10.61
C LYS A 166 -3.13 47.01 -9.57
N ILE A 167 -3.42 46.35 -8.46
CA ILE A 167 -2.47 46.14 -7.36
C ILE A 167 -2.00 44.67 -7.29
N PHE A 168 -0.75 44.47 -6.83
CA PHE A 168 -0.25 43.17 -6.41
C PHE A 168 0.26 43.24 -4.98
N VAL A 169 -0.40 42.55 -4.04
CA VAL A 169 -0.09 42.69 -2.62
C VAL A 169 0.16 41.34 -1.99
N VAL A 170 1.23 41.24 -1.20
CA VAL A 170 1.49 40.07 -0.34
C VAL A 170 1.27 40.47 1.11
N LEU A 171 0.36 39.77 1.80
CA LEU A 171 0.11 39.90 3.23
C LEU A 171 0.75 38.70 3.94
N ASP A 172 1.87 38.94 4.62
CA ASP A 172 2.68 37.86 5.20
C ASP A 172 2.43 37.67 6.70
N ASP A 173 2.21 36.41 7.10
CA ASP A 173 1.95 35.90 8.45
C ASP A 173 0.67 36.48 9.09
N VAL A 174 -0.47 36.28 8.40
CA VAL A 174 -1.80 36.66 8.90
C VAL A 174 -2.28 35.67 9.97
N SER A 175 -2.76 36.18 11.10
CA SER A 175 -3.11 35.42 12.31
C SER A 175 -4.50 35.71 12.89
N ASP A 176 -5.19 36.78 12.48
CA ASP A 176 -6.56 37.11 12.91
C ASP A 176 -7.45 37.52 11.72
N LYS A 177 -8.71 37.07 11.69
CA LYS A 177 -9.71 37.47 10.66
C LYS A 177 -9.90 39.00 10.60
N LYS A 178 -9.77 39.72 11.72
CA LYS A 178 -9.86 41.20 11.76
C LYS A 178 -8.82 41.88 10.88
N GLN A 179 -7.63 41.30 10.74
CA GLN A 179 -6.57 41.82 9.87
C GLN A 179 -6.99 41.83 8.40
N LEU A 180 -7.95 41.01 8.00
CA LEU A 180 -8.44 40.89 6.63
C LEU A 180 -9.79 41.61 6.40
N GLU A 181 -10.38 42.19 7.45
CA GLU A 181 -11.72 42.77 7.39
C GLU A 181 -11.81 43.96 6.44
N PHE A 182 -10.71 44.68 6.24
CA PHE A 182 -10.63 45.78 5.27
C PHE A 182 -10.84 45.30 3.82
N LEU A 183 -10.44 44.06 3.49
CA LEU A 183 -10.65 43.46 2.16
C LEU A 183 -12.14 43.18 1.92
N ARG A 184 -12.90 42.91 2.99
CA ARG A 184 -14.36 42.64 2.93
C ARG A 184 -15.19 43.92 2.93
N THR A 185 -14.83 44.87 3.77
CA THR A 185 -15.62 46.09 4.03
C THR A 185 -15.44 47.19 2.97
N ASN A 186 -14.38 47.12 2.15
CA ASN A 186 -14.06 48.16 1.17
C ASN A 186 -13.78 47.57 -0.23
N PRO A 187 -14.77 46.95 -0.90
CA PRO A 187 -14.58 46.35 -2.23
C PRO A 187 -14.17 47.37 -3.30
N GLY A 188 -14.42 48.67 -3.08
CA GLY A 188 -13.96 49.75 -3.96
C GLY A 188 -12.44 49.91 -4.02
N LEU A 189 -11.68 49.40 -3.02
CA LEU A 189 -10.22 49.45 -2.99
C LEU A 189 -9.58 48.41 -3.93
N ILE A 190 -10.27 47.32 -4.27
CA ILE A 190 -9.72 46.21 -5.06
C ILE A 190 -10.33 46.23 -6.46
N LYS A 191 -9.60 46.78 -7.43
CA LYS A 191 -10.02 46.85 -8.84
C LYS A 191 -9.87 45.50 -9.55
N LYS A 192 -10.72 45.27 -10.55
CA LYS A 192 -10.70 44.08 -11.42
C LYS A 192 -9.30 43.85 -12.02
N GLY A 193 -8.72 42.68 -11.77
CA GLY A 193 -7.38 42.28 -12.23
C GLY A 193 -6.26 42.49 -11.21
N SER A 194 -6.61 42.78 -9.95
CA SER A 194 -5.65 42.85 -8.85
C SER A 194 -5.33 41.45 -8.31
N LYS A 195 -4.12 41.25 -7.81
CA LYS A 195 -3.68 39.96 -7.25
C LYS A 195 -3.31 40.13 -5.78
N ILE A 196 -3.85 39.29 -4.91
CA ILE A 196 -3.57 39.33 -3.47
C ILE A 196 -3.13 37.94 -3.03
N VAL A 197 -1.97 37.87 -2.38
CA VAL A 197 -1.42 36.63 -1.82
C VAL A 197 -1.39 36.78 -0.31
N ILE A 198 -1.95 35.80 0.41
CA ILE A 198 -2.02 35.80 1.87
C ILE A 198 -1.22 34.60 2.37
N THR A 199 -0.18 34.81 3.17
CA THR A 199 0.49 33.69 3.87
C THR A 199 -0.09 33.53 5.27
N THR A 200 -0.41 32.30 5.66
CA THR A 200 -0.93 32.01 7.01
C THR A 200 -0.60 30.59 7.46
N ARG A 201 -0.73 30.36 8.77
CA ARG A 201 -0.61 29.05 9.43
C ARG A 201 -1.98 28.45 9.71
N ASP A 202 -3.06 29.15 9.38
CA ASP A 202 -4.44 28.74 9.66
C ASP A 202 -5.28 28.80 8.39
N LYS A 203 -5.61 27.63 7.84
CA LYS A 203 -6.44 27.52 6.64
C LYS A 203 -7.87 28.01 6.88
N GLY A 204 -8.42 27.75 8.06
CA GLY A 204 -9.79 28.15 8.43
C GLY A 204 -9.97 29.67 8.54
N LEU A 205 -8.89 30.41 8.80
CA LEU A 205 -8.91 31.88 8.84
C LEU A 205 -9.27 32.51 7.50
N ILE A 206 -8.77 31.93 6.40
CA ILE A 206 -8.89 32.50 5.06
C ILE A 206 -9.96 31.82 4.19
N ALA A 207 -10.54 30.71 4.64
CA ALA A 207 -11.45 29.86 3.86
C ALA A 207 -12.63 30.61 3.20
N ASP A 208 -13.18 31.63 3.86
CA ASP A 208 -14.31 32.41 3.31
C ASP A 208 -13.88 33.57 2.39
N LEU A 209 -12.58 33.79 2.20
CA LEU A 209 -12.02 34.95 1.48
C LEU A 209 -11.25 34.57 0.22
N VAL A 210 -10.56 33.43 0.23
CA VAL A 210 -9.68 33.01 -0.87
C VAL A 210 -10.41 32.12 -1.87
N GLU A 211 -10.09 32.29 -3.15
CA GLU A 211 -10.64 31.46 -4.24
C GLU A 211 -9.92 30.11 -4.31
N ASP A 212 -8.62 30.12 -4.01
CA ASP A 212 -7.78 28.93 -4.00
C ASP A 212 -6.72 29.02 -2.90
N THR A 213 -6.27 27.86 -2.43
CA THR A 213 -5.24 27.71 -1.41
C THR A 213 -4.12 26.80 -1.91
N TYR A 214 -2.87 27.20 -1.69
CA TYR A 214 -1.68 26.42 -1.93
C TYR A 214 -1.06 25.99 -0.60
N VAL A 215 -1.05 24.68 -0.33
CA VAL A 215 -0.38 24.11 0.84
C VAL A 215 1.08 23.89 0.47
N VAL A 216 2.00 24.54 1.18
CA VAL A 216 3.44 24.42 0.91
C VAL A 216 3.93 23.05 1.36
N PRO A 217 4.45 22.21 0.44
CA PRO A 217 4.99 20.90 0.81
C PRO A 217 6.31 21.05 1.57
N GLY A 218 6.63 20.07 2.42
CA GLY A 218 7.97 19.92 2.98
C GLY A 218 8.99 19.54 1.90
N LEU A 219 10.27 19.71 2.19
CA LEU A 219 11.36 19.25 1.31
C LEU A 219 11.32 17.72 1.19
N ASN A 220 11.63 17.21 -0.01
CA ASN A 220 11.80 15.77 -0.19
C ASN A 220 13.07 15.27 0.53
N ASP A 221 13.15 13.96 0.78
CA ASP A 221 14.26 13.37 1.57
C ASP A 221 15.65 13.73 1.04
N LYS A 222 15.80 13.87 -0.27
CA LYS A 222 17.08 14.23 -0.90
C LYS A 222 17.44 15.67 -0.59
N GLU A 223 16.52 16.60 -0.85
CA GLU A 223 16.72 18.04 -0.58
C GLU A 223 16.86 18.32 0.91
N ALA A 224 16.09 17.61 1.74
CA ALA A 224 16.14 17.72 3.19
C ALA A 224 17.51 17.27 3.72
N LEU A 225 18.05 16.14 3.22
CA LEU A 225 19.38 15.67 3.57
C LEU A 225 20.47 16.64 3.08
N GLN A 226 20.35 17.18 1.86
CA GLN A 226 21.31 18.17 1.34
C GLN A 226 21.33 19.44 2.20
N LEU A 227 20.16 19.96 2.58
CA LEU A 227 20.05 21.15 3.43
C LEU A 227 20.63 20.89 4.82
N PHE A 228 20.27 19.78 5.45
CA PHE A 228 20.81 19.40 6.76
C PHE A 228 22.33 19.23 6.70
N SER A 229 22.85 18.49 5.73
CA SER A 229 24.30 18.27 5.55
C SER A 229 25.06 19.56 5.29
N HIS A 230 24.47 20.50 4.53
CA HIS A 230 25.09 21.80 4.29
C HIS A 230 25.38 22.55 5.60
N HIS A 231 24.42 22.55 6.53
CA HIS A 231 24.55 23.19 7.84
C HIS A 231 25.38 22.37 8.83
N ALA A 232 25.27 21.04 8.82
CA ALA A 232 25.99 20.16 9.74
C ALA A 232 27.50 20.04 9.43
N PHE A 233 27.90 20.20 8.15
CA PHE A 233 29.28 19.96 7.69
C PHE A 233 29.91 21.18 7.00
N ASN A 234 29.45 22.40 7.30
CA ASN A 234 29.99 23.66 6.74
C ASN A 234 30.11 23.67 5.20
N GLY A 235 29.15 23.05 4.51
CA GLY A 235 29.10 22.99 3.05
C GLY A 235 30.20 22.16 2.37
N GLN A 236 31.06 21.44 3.09
CA GLN A 236 32.17 20.67 2.51
C GLN A 236 31.71 19.36 1.85
N ASP A 237 30.59 18.77 2.28
CA ASP A 237 30.07 17.47 1.80
C ASP A 237 28.53 17.46 1.69
N CYS A 238 27.97 18.29 0.80
CA CYS A 238 26.52 18.51 0.69
C CYS A 238 25.73 17.35 0.02
N ASP A 239 26.38 16.55 -0.84
CA ASP A 239 25.70 15.43 -1.51
C ASP A 239 25.83 14.09 -0.77
N HIS A 240 26.88 13.91 0.05
CA HIS A 240 27.17 12.66 0.74
C HIS A 240 27.76 12.93 2.14
N PRO A 241 26.98 12.77 3.23
CA PRO A 241 27.52 12.84 4.58
C PRO A 241 28.66 11.81 4.75
N PRO A 242 29.65 12.07 5.62
CA PRO A 242 30.69 11.08 5.91
C PRO A 242 30.07 9.75 6.37
N GLU A 243 30.65 8.60 5.97
CA GLU A 243 30.04 7.27 6.14
C GLU A 243 29.53 6.96 7.55
N ASN A 244 30.25 7.42 8.58
CA ASN A 244 29.90 7.22 9.98
C ASN A 244 28.73 8.11 10.48
N PHE A 245 28.36 9.16 9.72
CA PHE A 245 27.26 10.07 10.05
C PHE A 245 26.03 9.91 9.15
N ILE A 246 26.08 9.09 8.07
CA ILE A 246 24.97 8.93 7.11
C ILE A 246 23.68 8.49 7.81
N GLU A 247 23.75 7.44 8.63
CA GLU A 247 22.58 6.88 9.31
C GLU A 247 21.97 7.88 10.31
N MET A 248 22.81 8.51 11.13
CA MET A 248 22.37 9.52 12.09
C MET A 248 21.79 10.76 11.40
N SER A 249 22.38 11.21 10.29
CA SER A 249 21.88 12.33 9.49
C SER A 249 20.48 12.04 8.95
N LYS A 250 20.25 10.81 8.45
CA LYS A 250 18.92 10.37 8.00
C LYS A 250 17.90 10.40 9.13
N MET A 251 18.28 9.99 10.34
CA MET A 251 17.38 10.04 11.51
C MET A 251 17.00 11.47 11.90
N PHE A 252 17.94 12.44 11.85
CA PHE A 252 17.62 13.85 12.07
C PHE A 252 16.72 14.43 10.97
N VAL A 253 16.95 14.05 9.72
CA VAL A 253 16.12 14.45 8.57
C VAL A 253 14.70 13.90 8.70
N GLU A 254 14.56 12.62 9.07
CA GLU A 254 13.26 11.97 9.33
C GLU A 254 12.52 12.66 10.49
N TYR A 255 13.24 13.03 11.56
CA TYR A 255 12.67 13.80 12.66
C TYR A 255 12.17 15.18 12.20
N ALA A 256 12.95 15.88 11.37
CA ALA A 256 12.57 17.20 10.86
C ALA A 256 11.44 17.15 9.82
N GLY A 257 11.19 15.99 9.19
CA GLY A 257 10.04 15.77 8.31
C GLY A 257 9.98 16.73 7.11
N GLY A 258 11.14 17.11 6.57
CA GLY A 258 11.23 18.05 5.45
C GLY A 258 10.98 19.51 5.84
N ASN A 259 10.91 19.87 7.12
CA ASN A 259 10.80 21.26 7.58
C ASN A 259 12.15 22.00 7.45
N PRO A 260 12.28 22.99 6.54
CA PRO A 260 13.57 23.63 6.26
C PRO A 260 14.20 24.33 7.48
N LEU A 261 13.40 25.05 8.27
CA LEU A 261 13.90 25.72 9.48
C LEU A 261 14.47 24.69 10.46
N ALA A 262 13.77 23.59 10.70
CA ALA A 262 14.23 22.56 11.61
C ALA A 262 15.52 21.87 11.12
N LEU A 263 15.64 21.61 9.82
CA LEU A 263 16.84 21.02 9.22
C LEU A 263 18.05 21.94 9.38
N GLN A 264 17.87 23.24 9.16
CA GLN A 264 18.91 24.25 9.33
C GLN A 264 19.35 24.36 10.80
N GLU A 265 18.41 24.50 11.73
CA GLU A 265 18.72 24.68 13.16
C GLU A 265 19.37 23.43 13.77
N LEU A 266 18.90 22.23 13.42
CA LEU A 266 19.52 20.98 13.88
C LEU A 266 20.90 20.77 13.26
N GLY A 267 21.08 21.12 11.98
CA GLY A 267 22.39 21.07 11.32
C GLY A 267 23.39 21.99 12.00
N ASN A 268 22.99 23.25 12.27
CA ASN A 268 23.82 24.23 12.97
C ASN A 268 24.16 23.79 14.41
N GLU A 269 23.22 23.18 15.14
CA GLU A 269 23.43 22.65 16.50
C GLU A 269 24.52 21.57 16.54
N LEU A 270 24.60 20.75 15.49
CA LEU A 270 25.50 19.60 15.42
C LEU A 270 26.84 19.89 14.72
N CYS A 271 26.97 21.09 14.15
CA CYS A 271 28.13 21.47 13.36
C CYS A 271 29.41 21.50 14.21
N GLY A 272 30.39 20.68 13.85
CA GLY A 272 31.68 20.58 14.57
C GLY A 272 31.65 19.66 15.80
N GLU A 273 30.52 19.02 16.11
CA GLU A 273 30.38 18.08 17.21
C GLU A 273 30.83 16.66 16.85
N ASN A 274 31.11 15.84 17.87
CA ASN A 274 31.56 14.46 17.68
C ASN A 274 30.42 13.43 17.61
N GLU A 275 30.72 12.22 17.16
CA GLU A 275 29.74 11.13 17.00
C GLU A 275 28.96 10.79 18.29
N ALA A 276 29.61 10.84 19.45
CA ALA A 276 28.97 10.56 20.73
C ALA A 276 27.94 11.64 21.11
N HIS A 277 28.20 12.90 20.74
CA HIS A 277 27.25 13.99 20.89
C HIS A 277 26.02 13.75 20.02
N TRP A 278 26.20 13.42 18.73
CA TRP A 278 25.11 13.14 17.80
C TRP A 278 24.21 12.02 18.31
N ARG A 279 24.78 10.90 18.76
CA ARG A 279 24.03 9.78 19.34
C ARG A 279 23.23 10.21 20.58
N ARG A 280 23.85 10.91 21.52
CA ARG A 280 23.16 11.43 22.72
C ARG A 280 22.03 12.40 22.34
N ARG A 281 22.24 13.23 21.32
CA ARG A 281 21.23 14.18 20.88
C ARG A 281 20.05 13.46 20.24
N LEU A 282 20.27 12.43 19.42
CA LEU A 282 19.22 11.57 18.88
C LEU A 282 18.38 10.90 19.99
N GLU A 283 19.02 10.44 21.07
CA GLU A 283 18.31 9.85 22.22
C GLU A 283 17.40 10.85 22.95
N THR A 284 17.77 12.13 22.99
CA THR A 284 17.00 13.19 23.67
C THR A 284 16.04 13.95 22.74
N LEU A 285 16.18 13.79 21.43
CA LEU A 285 15.42 14.51 20.40
C LEU A 285 13.89 14.41 20.56
N PRO A 286 13.29 13.25 20.91
CA PRO A 286 11.84 13.14 21.10
C PRO A 286 11.29 13.82 22.36
N HIS A 287 12.17 14.38 23.21
CA HIS A 287 11.84 14.85 24.55
C HIS A 287 12.27 16.30 24.81
N CYS A 288 13.27 16.79 24.08
CA CYS A 288 13.82 18.12 24.25
C CYS A 288 13.91 18.82 22.90
N CYS A 289 13.08 19.86 22.72
CA CYS A 289 13.07 20.67 21.51
C CYS A 289 14.32 21.56 21.47
N ASN A 290 14.85 21.81 20.27
CA ASN A 290 15.84 22.87 20.09
C ASN A 290 15.17 24.23 20.40
N GLU A 291 15.88 25.14 21.07
CA GLU A 291 15.30 26.40 21.56
C GLU A 291 14.72 27.29 20.44
N ASN A 292 15.39 27.38 19.30
CA ASN A 292 14.95 28.21 18.17
C ASN A 292 13.73 27.62 17.48
N ILE A 293 13.76 26.30 17.23
CA ILE A 293 12.61 25.56 16.68
C ILE A 293 11.42 25.67 17.64
N GLY A 294 11.67 25.46 18.93
CA GLY A 294 10.66 25.53 19.98
C GLY A 294 10.03 26.90 20.09
N ARG A 295 10.81 27.98 19.97
CA ARG A 295 10.31 29.36 19.96
C ARG A 295 9.35 29.60 18.79
N GLU A 296 9.74 29.20 17.59
CA GLU A 296 8.93 29.40 16.39
C GLU A 296 7.60 28.64 16.46
N LEU A 297 7.63 27.37 16.88
CA LEU A 297 6.43 26.55 17.00
C LEU A 297 5.54 26.98 18.17
N ARG A 298 6.13 27.47 19.26
CA ARG A 298 5.39 27.94 20.45
C ARG A 298 4.52 29.14 20.15
N THR A 299 4.92 30.03 19.24
CA THR A 299 4.04 31.14 18.81
C THR A 299 2.68 30.65 18.31
N SER A 300 2.67 29.54 17.57
CA SER A 300 1.43 28.97 17.02
C SER A 300 0.61 28.24 18.08
N TYR A 301 1.27 27.68 19.10
CA TYR A 301 0.59 27.11 20.26
C TYR A 301 -0.03 28.18 21.17
N ASP A 302 0.65 29.31 21.37
CA ASP A 302 0.18 30.38 22.26
C ASP A 302 -1.10 31.06 21.72
N ASP A 303 -1.28 31.09 20.40
CA ASP A 303 -2.49 31.58 19.71
C ASP A 303 -3.74 30.71 19.89
N LEU A 304 -3.58 29.46 20.33
CA LEU A 304 -4.69 28.53 20.47
C LEU A 304 -5.64 28.95 21.61
N THR A 305 -6.91 28.60 21.49
CA THR A 305 -7.83 28.66 22.63
C THR A 305 -7.41 27.67 23.71
N GLU A 306 -7.82 27.88 24.95
CA GLU A 306 -7.46 26.97 26.06
C GLU A 306 -7.94 25.53 25.83
N MET A 307 -9.07 25.36 25.14
CA MET A 307 -9.60 24.07 24.73
C MET A 307 -8.71 23.39 23.67
N GLN A 308 -8.32 24.15 22.63
CA GLN A 308 -7.41 23.67 21.59
C GLN A 308 -6.02 23.35 22.16
N LYS A 309 -5.51 24.13 23.11
CA LYS A 309 -4.26 23.85 23.83
C LYS A 309 -4.34 22.51 24.56
N HIS A 310 -5.45 22.26 25.27
CA HIS A 310 -5.64 20.97 25.94
C HIS A 310 -5.75 19.80 24.96
N ALA A 311 -6.46 19.95 23.85
CA ALA A 311 -6.55 18.95 22.79
C ALA A 311 -5.18 18.65 22.17
N PHE A 312 -4.43 19.70 21.79
CA PHE A 312 -3.08 19.57 21.25
C PHE A 312 -2.16 18.78 22.18
N LEU A 313 -2.13 19.13 23.47
CA LEU A 313 -1.29 18.44 24.44
C LEU A 313 -1.76 17.01 24.73
N ASP A 314 -3.08 16.75 24.75
CA ASP A 314 -3.63 15.41 24.95
C ASP A 314 -3.26 14.49 23.76
N ILE A 315 -3.34 14.99 22.51
CA ILE A 315 -2.92 14.26 21.31
C ILE A 315 -1.41 14.00 21.33
N ALA A 316 -0.59 15.02 21.59
CA ALA A 316 0.87 14.91 21.60
C ALA A 316 1.39 13.88 22.62
N CYS A 317 0.75 13.81 23.80
CA CYS A 317 1.18 12.94 24.89
C CYS A 317 0.58 11.53 24.82
N PHE A 318 -0.67 11.38 24.36
CA PHE A 318 -1.43 10.15 24.59
C PHE A 318 -2.08 9.53 23.36
N PHE A 319 -2.45 10.31 22.35
CA PHE A 319 -3.37 9.86 21.29
C PHE A 319 -2.84 10.05 19.86
N ARG A 320 -1.52 10.17 19.69
CA ARG A 320 -0.90 10.17 18.36
C ARG A 320 -1.13 8.82 17.67
N SER A 321 -1.46 8.87 16.37
CA SER A 321 -1.70 7.74 15.47
C SER A 321 -2.97 6.91 15.76
N GLU A 322 -3.86 7.43 16.60
CA GLU A 322 -5.18 6.86 16.89
C GLU A 322 -6.23 7.32 15.86
N GLU A 323 -7.37 6.63 15.80
CA GLU A 323 -8.47 6.97 14.87
C GLU A 323 -9.13 8.31 15.22
N GLU A 324 -9.46 9.12 14.20
CA GLU A 324 -10.05 10.46 14.38
C GLU A 324 -11.33 10.44 15.23
N ASP A 325 -12.28 9.57 14.88
CA ASP A 325 -13.54 9.40 15.63
C ASP A 325 -13.26 9.02 17.09
N TYR A 326 -12.27 8.16 17.35
CA TYR A 326 -11.89 7.75 18.69
C TYR A 326 -11.30 8.92 19.50
N VAL A 327 -10.39 9.69 18.91
CA VAL A 327 -9.77 10.85 19.55
C VAL A 327 -10.78 11.95 19.85
N GLN A 328 -11.69 12.26 18.92
CA GLN A 328 -12.74 13.27 19.12
C GLN A 328 -13.55 12.98 20.38
N HIS A 329 -14.07 11.76 20.51
CA HIS A 329 -14.88 11.38 21.66
C HIS A 329 -14.14 11.50 22.99
N LEU A 330 -12.84 11.22 23.05
CA LEU A 330 -12.05 11.35 24.29
C LEU A 330 -11.81 12.80 24.69
N LEU A 331 -11.66 13.71 23.72
CA LEU A 331 -11.37 15.12 23.95
C LEU A 331 -12.62 15.94 24.32
N ASP A 332 -13.81 15.54 23.86
CA ASP A 332 -15.08 16.30 23.92
C ASP A 332 -15.48 16.79 25.33
N THR A 333 -15.58 18.10 25.55
CA THR A 333 -16.05 18.67 26.81
C THR A 333 -17.47 19.23 26.70
N ASN A 334 -18.51 18.44 26.94
CA ASN A 334 -19.90 18.83 27.32
C ASN A 334 -20.58 20.08 26.69
N SER A 335 -20.04 20.72 25.65
CA SER A 335 -20.67 21.80 24.88
C SER A 335 -21.04 21.23 23.51
N GLY A 336 -22.30 21.39 23.10
CA GLY A 336 -22.93 20.77 21.92
C GLY A 336 -22.36 21.13 20.54
N GLU A 337 -21.12 21.60 20.46
CA GLU A 337 -20.33 21.80 19.25
C GLU A 337 -19.12 20.85 19.24
N ALA A 338 -19.36 19.57 19.59
CA ALA A 338 -18.34 18.53 19.63
C ALA A 338 -17.90 18.16 18.20
N GLY A 339 -16.68 18.53 17.83
CA GLY A 339 -16.08 18.22 16.53
C GLY A 339 -15.19 19.32 15.94
N SER A 340 -15.12 20.50 16.55
CA SER A 340 -14.31 21.62 16.05
C SER A 340 -12.82 21.45 16.37
N GLU A 341 -12.40 21.02 17.56
CA GLU A 341 -10.98 21.20 17.96
C GLU A 341 -9.98 20.35 17.18
N VAL A 342 -10.28 19.08 16.91
CA VAL A 342 -9.40 18.21 16.09
C VAL A 342 -9.31 18.75 14.67
N ARG A 343 -10.43 19.21 14.11
CA ARG A 343 -10.45 19.80 12.76
C ARG A 343 -9.76 21.15 12.72
N ASP A 344 -9.97 22.00 13.72
CA ASP A 344 -9.30 23.30 13.89
C ASP A 344 -7.78 23.14 13.98
N LEU A 345 -7.31 22.15 14.75
CA LEU A 345 -5.87 21.86 14.85
C LEU A 345 -5.30 21.35 13.52
N ALA A 346 -6.09 20.60 12.74
CA ALA A 346 -5.71 20.17 11.39
C ALA A 346 -5.66 21.36 10.42
N ASP A 347 -6.65 22.26 10.46
CA ASP A 347 -6.69 23.49 9.66
C ASP A 347 -5.53 24.44 10.03
N LYS A 348 -5.04 24.39 11.26
CA LYS A 348 -3.83 25.10 11.74
C LYS A 348 -2.51 24.36 11.46
N PHE A 349 -2.54 23.24 10.73
CA PHE A 349 -1.38 22.41 10.39
C PHE A 349 -0.59 21.89 11.60
N MET A 350 -1.22 21.80 12.78
CA MET A 350 -0.59 21.28 13.99
C MET A 350 -0.71 19.76 14.10
N ILE A 351 -1.74 19.20 13.47
CA ILE A 351 -1.94 17.77 13.26
C ILE A 351 -2.31 17.50 11.80
N ASN A 352 -2.21 16.25 11.38
CA ASN A 352 -2.64 15.78 10.08
C ASN A 352 -3.64 14.63 10.25
N ILE A 353 -4.66 14.58 9.40
CA ILE A 353 -5.62 13.49 9.37
C ILE A 353 -5.42 12.74 8.06
N SER A 354 -4.83 11.54 8.15
CA SER A 354 -4.57 10.70 6.99
C SER A 354 -5.14 9.30 7.20
N ALA A 355 -5.87 8.79 6.21
CA ALA A 355 -6.57 7.51 6.28
C ALA A 355 -7.45 7.34 7.56
N GLY A 356 -8.08 8.43 8.02
CA GLY A 356 -8.93 8.43 9.22
C GLY A 356 -8.18 8.39 10.56
N ARG A 357 -6.86 8.59 10.57
CA ARG A 357 -6.04 8.63 11.78
C ARG A 357 -5.45 10.02 12.02
N VAL A 358 -5.37 10.40 13.28
CA VAL A 358 -4.74 11.65 13.73
C VAL A 358 -3.25 11.41 13.91
N ASP A 359 -2.43 12.11 13.13
CA ASP A 359 -0.99 12.15 13.30
C ASP A 359 -0.51 13.57 13.65
N MET A 360 0.64 13.67 14.28
CA MET A 360 1.25 14.93 14.67
C MET A 360 2.70 14.94 14.26
N HIS A 361 3.13 16.01 13.59
CA HIS A 361 4.51 16.18 13.16
C HIS A 361 5.47 16.04 14.36
N ASN A 362 6.60 15.36 14.17
CA ASN A 362 7.55 15.04 15.25
C ASN A 362 7.95 16.28 16.07
N LEU A 363 8.23 17.40 15.40
CA LEU A 363 8.54 18.69 16.04
C LEU A 363 7.43 19.17 17.01
N PHE A 364 6.16 19.13 16.59
CA PHE A 364 5.03 19.50 17.46
C PHE A 364 4.82 18.47 18.56
N CYS A 365 5.04 17.18 18.29
CA CYS A 365 4.95 16.13 19.30
C CYS A 365 5.99 16.34 20.41
N THR A 366 7.23 16.67 20.07
CA THR A 366 8.29 16.99 21.04
C THR A 366 7.93 18.24 21.84
N LEU A 367 7.53 19.33 21.18
CA LEU A 367 7.10 20.56 21.85
C LEU A 367 5.92 20.30 22.80
N GLY A 368 4.91 19.55 22.36
CA GLY A 368 3.73 19.22 23.14
C GLY A 368 4.07 18.38 24.38
N LYS A 369 5.00 17.42 24.26
CA LYS A 369 5.50 16.61 25.38
C LYS A 369 6.29 17.45 26.38
N GLU A 370 7.14 18.36 25.90
CA GLU A 370 7.91 19.27 26.73
C GLU A 370 6.99 20.23 27.50
N ILE A 371 6.06 20.92 26.82
CA ILE A 371 5.05 21.79 27.43
C ILE A 371 4.16 21.00 28.41
N GLY A 372 3.70 19.81 28.01
CA GLY A 372 2.82 18.96 28.80
C GLY A 372 3.45 18.42 30.08
N SER A 373 4.79 18.33 30.12
CA SER A 373 5.58 17.91 31.29
C SER A 373 5.94 19.06 32.24
N SER A 374 5.98 20.31 31.77
CA SER A 374 6.39 21.47 32.58
C SER A 374 5.34 21.84 33.64
N VAL A 375 5.81 22.09 34.86
CA VAL A 375 5.00 22.57 36.00
C VAL A 375 4.79 24.10 35.94
N GLU A 376 5.59 24.83 35.16
CA GLU A 376 5.87 26.26 35.41
C GLU A 376 4.94 27.29 34.75
N LYS A 377 3.88 26.94 34.03
CA LYS A 377 2.97 27.96 33.47
C LYS A 377 1.49 27.58 33.58
N ASN A 378 0.82 28.15 34.60
CA ASN A 378 -0.60 28.56 34.70
C ASN A 378 -1.76 27.67 34.19
N LEU A 379 -1.53 26.49 33.62
CA LEU A 379 -2.57 25.57 33.14
C LEU A 379 -2.86 24.41 34.10
N GLY A 380 -2.12 24.34 35.21
CA GLY A 380 -2.52 23.62 36.40
C GLY A 380 -2.81 22.13 36.27
N LYS A 381 -2.40 21.40 35.22
CA LYS A 381 -2.54 19.92 35.11
C LYS A 381 -1.43 19.29 34.24
N SER A 382 -0.50 18.55 34.83
CA SER A 382 0.60 17.85 34.14
C SER A 382 0.12 16.60 33.38
N ARG A 383 0.80 16.26 32.28
CA ARG A 383 0.56 15.04 31.48
C ARG A 383 1.73 14.09 31.65
N LEU A 384 1.53 13.05 32.44
CA LEU A 384 2.58 12.11 32.81
C LEU A 384 2.65 10.98 31.78
N TRP A 385 3.44 11.21 30.73
CA TRP A 385 3.66 10.23 29.65
C TRP A 385 5.01 9.49 29.78
N ASN A 386 5.96 10.05 30.55
CA ASN A 386 7.22 9.37 30.82
C ASN A 386 7.10 8.48 32.06
N ARG A 387 7.88 7.39 32.08
CA ARG A 387 7.83 6.38 33.15
C ARG A 387 8.24 6.95 34.51
N GLN A 388 9.26 7.81 34.56
CA GLN A 388 9.84 8.26 35.82
C GLN A 388 8.86 9.15 36.58
N ASP A 389 8.30 10.16 35.92
CA ASP A 389 7.35 11.09 36.50
C ASP A 389 6.02 10.40 36.84
N ALA A 390 5.58 9.46 36.01
CA ALA A 390 4.39 8.65 36.30
C ALA A 390 4.58 7.80 37.58
N CYS A 391 5.72 7.11 37.71
CA CYS A 391 6.05 6.34 38.90
C CYS A 391 6.16 7.25 40.14
N GLU A 392 6.85 8.38 40.02
CA GLU A 392 7.03 9.33 41.10
C GLU A 392 5.67 9.89 41.57
N ALA A 393 4.80 10.30 40.65
CA ALA A 393 3.47 10.80 41.00
C ALA A 393 2.59 9.74 41.69
N LEU A 394 2.74 8.46 41.35
CA LEU A 394 1.97 7.36 41.95
C LEU A 394 2.53 6.93 43.33
N VAL A 395 3.85 7.05 43.55
CA VAL A 395 4.53 6.57 44.77
C VAL A 395 4.77 7.68 45.80
N LEU A 396 4.96 8.94 45.38
CA LEU A 396 5.30 10.04 46.29
C LEU A 396 4.13 10.39 47.23
N LYS A 397 4.46 10.58 48.51
CA LYS A 397 3.49 10.79 49.60
C LYS A 397 3.17 12.25 49.89
N LYS A 398 3.74 13.23 49.17
CA LYS A 398 3.61 14.66 49.49
C LYS A 398 2.69 15.40 48.51
N GLY A 399 1.64 16.00 49.06
CA GLY A 399 0.76 16.96 48.37
C GLY A 399 -0.21 16.34 47.36
N THR A 400 -1.15 17.17 46.90
CA THR A 400 -1.98 16.90 45.73
C THR A 400 -1.13 17.06 44.47
N VAL A 401 -1.14 16.04 43.60
CA VAL A 401 -0.45 16.09 42.30
C VAL A 401 -1.49 16.48 41.26
N SER A 402 -1.30 17.62 40.59
CA SER A 402 -2.23 18.02 39.55
C SER A 402 -1.90 17.32 38.23
N ALA A 403 -2.43 16.10 38.03
CA ALA A 403 -2.26 15.33 36.81
C ALA A 403 -3.59 15.24 36.02
N ARG A 404 -3.51 15.44 34.71
CA ARG A 404 -4.64 15.23 33.77
C ARG A 404 -4.64 13.82 33.18
N GLY A 405 -3.47 13.24 32.97
CA GLY A 405 -3.34 11.89 32.41
C GLY A 405 -2.06 11.21 32.88
N VAL A 406 -2.12 9.90 33.07
CA VAL A 406 -1.01 9.05 33.53
C VAL A 406 -0.91 7.83 32.64
N PHE A 407 0.15 7.75 31.84
CA PHE A 407 0.49 6.60 31.01
C PHE A 407 1.76 5.97 31.56
N LEU A 408 1.63 4.75 32.09
CA LEU A 408 2.71 3.99 32.69
C LEU A 408 2.99 2.73 31.87
N ASP A 409 4.16 2.67 31.25
CA ASP A 409 4.70 1.46 30.66
C ASP A 409 5.38 0.61 31.74
N MET A 410 4.78 -0.54 32.02
CA MET A 410 5.23 -1.48 33.04
C MET A 410 6.34 -2.41 32.55
N SER A 411 6.64 -2.48 31.25
CA SER A 411 7.64 -3.40 30.66
C SER A 411 8.99 -3.35 31.37
N LYS A 412 9.48 -2.14 31.65
CA LYS A 412 10.80 -1.86 32.24
C LYS A 412 10.77 -1.68 33.77
N ILE A 413 9.66 -1.97 34.44
CA ILE A 413 9.57 -1.95 35.90
C ILE A 413 10.14 -3.26 36.44
N GLY A 414 11.34 -3.19 37.06
CA GLY A 414 12.04 -4.36 37.59
C GLY A 414 11.47 -4.89 38.91
N LYS A 415 11.15 -4.03 39.88
CA LYS A 415 10.45 -4.38 41.13
C LYS A 415 9.02 -3.84 41.05
N GLY A 416 8.02 -4.67 41.33
CA GLY A 416 6.61 -4.25 41.29
C GLY A 416 6.33 -3.01 42.15
N ILE A 417 5.39 -2.18 41.72
CA ILE A 417 4.94 -0.97 42.40
C ILE A 417 3.79 -1.32 43.35
N ALA A 418 3.93 -0.98 44.62
CA ALA A 418 2.82 -1.04 45.58
C ALA A 418 2.11 0.33 45.61
N LEU A 419 0.86 0.37 45.17
CA LEU A 419 0.05 1.58 45.14
C LEU A 419 -0.75 1.70 46.45
N GLU A 420 -0.68 2.86 47.11
CA GLU A 420 -1.47 3.15 48.32
C GLU A 420 -2.96 3.27 47.99
N ARG A 421 -3.83 2.91 48.95
CA ARG A 421 -5.30 2.95 48.78
C ARG A 421 -5.84 4.30 48.25
N LYS A 422 -5.23 5.41 48.67
CA LYS A 422 -5.64 6.78 48.33
C LYS A 422 -4.76 7.46 47.28
N ALA A 423 -3.89 6.72 46.58
CA ALA A 423 -2.92 7.31 45.65
C ALA A 423 -3.60 8.10 44.52
N LEU A 424 -4.65 7.54 43.91
CA LEU A 424 -5.35 8.18 42.79
C LEU A 424 -6.22 9.38 43.21
N ILE A 425 -6.67 9.43 44.48
CA ILE A 425 -7.43 10.58 45.02
C ILE A 425 -6.59 11.86 45.02
N LYS A 426 -5.26 11.74 45.12
CA LYS A 426 -4.34 12.89 45.07
C LYS A 426 -4.35 13.60 43.70
N MET A 427 -4.99 13.00 42.69
CA MET A 427 -5.11 13.51 41.31
C MET A 427 -6.60 13.70 40.92
N PRO A 428 -7.32 14.66 41.52
CA PRO A 428 -8.77 14.81 41.34
C PRO A 428 -9.20 15.18 39.90
N ASN A 429 -8.27 15.66 39.08
CA ASN A 429 -8.49 16.11 37.70
C ASN A 429 -8.15 15.06 36.64
N LEU A 430 -7.89 13.81 37.04
CA LEU A 430 -7.44 12.75 36.14
C LEU A 430 -8.54 12.36 35.14
N ARG A 431 -8.22 12.45 33.85
CA ARG A 431 -9.08 12.06 32.73
C ARG A 431 -8.64 10.77 32.05
N TYR A 432 -7.32 10.53 32.00
CA TYR A 432 -6.78 9.37 31.28
C TYR A 432 -5.83 8.58 32.18
N LEU A 433 -6.08 7.29 32.36
CA LEU A 433 -5.21 6.39 33.10
C LEU A 433 -4.89 5.17 32.23
N LYS A 434 -3.61 4.92 31.95
CA LYS A 434 -3.15 3.79 31.14
C LYS A 434 -1.98 3.08 31.81
N PHE A 435 -2.19 1.89 32.34
CA PHE A 435 -1.11 0.99 32.75
C PHE A 435 -1.01 -0.14 31.73
N PHE A 436 0.07 -0.16 30.95
CA PHE A 436 0.27 -1.09 29.83
C PHE A 436 1.69 -1.69 29.87
N ASP A 437 1.97 -2.68 29.02
CA ASP A 437 3.32 -3.27 28.91
C ASP A 437 3.71 -3.36 27.43
N SER A 438 4.74 -2.60 27.04
CA SER A 438 5.24 -2.58 25.65
C SER A 438 6.12 -3.78 25.28
N GLY A 439 6.66 -4.51 26.27
CA GLY A 439 7.60 -5.61 26.03
C GLY A 439 6.91 -6.88 25.56
N CYS A 440 5.63 -7.07 25.90
CA CYS A 440 4.81 -8.12 25.34
C CYS A 440 3.32 -7.77 25.50
N PRO A 441 2.62 -7.31 24.45
CA PRO A 441 1.19 -6.97 24.54
C PRO A 441 0.29 -8.19 24.77
N ARG A 442 0.74 -9.40 24.42
CA ARG A 442 0.01 -10.67 24.52
C ARG A 442 0.46 -11.59 25.67
N GLN A 443 1.41 -11.11 26.50
CA GLN A 443 2.15 -11.81 27.57
C GLN A 443 1.96 -13.33 27.67
N CYS A 444 2.91 -14.08 27.09
CA CYS A 444 2.98 -15.54 27.07
C CYS A 444 3.34 -16.19 28.43
N GLU A 445 3.44 -15.46 29.54
CA GLU A 445 3.81 -16.02 30.85
C GLU A 445 2.95 -15.49 32.01
N PRO A 446 2.63 -16.35 33.01
CA PRO A 446 1.83 -16.02 34.18
C PRO A 446 2.67 -15.26 35.21
N ILE A 447 3.07 -14.03 34.87
CA ILE A 447 3.66 -13.11 35.84
C ILE A 447 2.52 -12.28 36.43
N ASP A 448 2.38 -12.29 37.77
CA ASP A 448 1.47 -11.41 38.49
C ASP A 448 1.65 -9.95 38.05
N GLY A 449 0.58 -9.16 38.11
CA GLY A 449 0.61 -7.74 37.74
C GLY A 449 1.74 -6.99 38.46
N LYS A 450 2.49 -6.16 37.71
CA LYS A 450 3.60 -5.37 38.28
C LYS A 450 3.11 -4.26 39.22
N VAL A 451 1.81 -3.96 39.25
CA VAL A 451 1.19 -3.00 40.18
C VAL A 451 0.31 -3.75 41.17
N ASN A 452 0.64 -3.64 42.45
CA ASN A 452 -0.03 -4.33 43.56
C ASN A 452 -0.86 -3.35 44.41
N LEU A 453 -2.01 -3.83 44.90
CA LEU A 453 -2.95 -3.08 45.74
C LEU A 453 -3.11 -3.75 47.11
N PRO A 454 -2.11 -3.68 48.01
CA PRO A 454 -2.13 -4.43 49.28
C PRO A 454 -3.26 -4.00 50.22
N GLU A 455 -3.69 -2.74 50.18
CA GLU A 455 -4.74 -2.16 51.02
C GLU A 455 -6.07 -1.93 50.27
N GLY A 456 -6.19 -2.44 49.04
CA GLY A 456 -7.27 -2.09 48.11
C GLY A 456 -7.06 -0.73 47.44
N LEU A 457 -8.13 -0.18 46.85
CA LEU A 457 -8.12 1.08 46.10
C LEU A 457 -9.41 1.85 46.32
N GLU A 458 -9.30 3.15 46.59
CA GLU A 458 -10.41 4.11 46.47
C GLU A 458 -10.28 4.82 45.11
N PHE A 459 -11.39 4.93 44.37
CA PHE A 459 -11.35 5.51 43.03
C PHE A 459 -12.55 6.42 42.69
N PRO A 460 -12.80 7.49 43.47
CA PRO A 460 -13.97 8.36 43.33
C PRO A 460 -13.82 9.45 42.23
N LEU A 461 -13.00 9.22 41.21
CA LEU A 461 -12.65 10.25 40.22
C LEU A 461 -13.77 10.45 39.20
N LYS A 462 -14.37 11.65 39.19
CA LYS A 462 -15.50 11.99 38.31
C LYS A 462 -15.10 12.36 36.89
N GLU A 463 -13.89 12.87 36.69
CA GLU A 463 -13.42 13.36 35.39
C GLU A 463 -12.86 12.26 34.48
N ILE A 464 -12.79 11.00 34.95
CA ILE A 464 -12.18 9.90 34.22
C ILE A 464 -12.97 9.61 32.92
N ARG A 465 -12.23 9.50 31.81
CA ARG A 465 -12.75 9.26 30.46
C ARG A 465 -12.18 8.01 29.83
N TYR A 466 -10.91 7.74 30.11
CA TYR A 466 -10.18 6.59 29.61
C TYR A 466 -9.53 5.87 30.79
N LEU A 467 -9.90 4.60 30.99
CA LEU A 467 -9.32 3.73 31.99
C LEU A 467 -8.79 2.46 31.32
N HIS A 468 -7.49 2.35 31.20
CA HIS A 468 -6.81 1.14 30.77
C HIS A 468 -5.90 0.64 31.88
N TRP A 469 -6.14 -0.58 32.32
CA TRP A 469 -5.33 -1.21 33.35
C TRP A 469 -5.11 -2.68 33.02
N LEU A 470 -3.94 -2.98 32.43
CA LEU A 470 -3.53 -4.34 32.14
C LEU A 470 -3.33 -5.12 33.44
N LYS A 471 -3.90 -6.32 33.53
CA LYS A 471 -3.84 -7.21 34.71
C LYS A 471 -4.37 -6.52 35.98
N PHE A 472 -5.55 -5.91 35.90
CA PHE A 472 -6.18 -5.28 37.06
C PHE A 472 -6.34 -6.29 38.21
N PRO A 473 -5.82 -5.99 39.41
CA PRO A 473 -5.61 -7.01 40.43
C PRO A 473 -6.84 -7.29 41.32
N LEU A 474 -7.85 -6.42 41.32
CA LEU A 474 -9.07 -6.62 42.13
C LEU A 474 -10.12 -7.46 41.37
N GLU A 475 -11.04 -8.05 42.12
CA GLU A 475 -12.14 -8.85 41.58
C GLU A 475 -13.32 -8.01 41.04
N GLU A 476 -13.38 -6.73 41.39
CA GLU A 476 -14.36 -5.75 40.90
C GLU A 476 -13.77 -4.34 41.01
N LEU A 477 -14.28 -3.37 40.24
CA LEU A 477 -13.92 -1.97 40.43
C LEU A 477 -14.44 -1.46 41.78
N PRO A 478 -13.72 -0.53 42.44
CA PRO A 478 -14.13 0.02 43.73
C PRO A 478 -15.59 0.53 43.74
N PRO A 479 -16.37 0.32 44.82
CA PRO A 479 -17.77 0.75 44.90
C PRO A 479 -17.98 2.24 44.65
N ASP A 480 -17.01 3.07 45.06
CA ASP A 480 -16.98 4.53 44.91
C ASP A 480 -16.64 5.02 43.49
N PHE A 481 -16.32 4.12 42.54
CA PHE A 481 -16.04 4.48 41.15
C PHE A 481 -17.24 5.13 40.46
N ASN A 482 -17.06 6.28 39.80
CA ASN A 482 -18.11 6.94 39.02
C ASN A 482 -17.83 6.87 37.51
N PRO A 483 -18.59 6.07 36.74
CA PRO A 483 -18.39 5.92 35.30
C PRO A 483 -19.16 6.92 34.42
N GLU A 484 -19.78 7.96 34.99
CA GLU A 484 -20.63 8.94 34.28
C GLU A 484 -19.93 9.59 33.06
N ASN A 485 -18.65 9.95 33.19
CA ASN A 485 -17.85 10.54 32.10
C ASN A 485 -16.96 9.52 31.38
N LEU A 486 -17.05 8.23 31.74
CA LEU A 486 -16.20 7.19 31.18
C LEU A 486 -16.62 6.89 29.74
N ILE A 487 -15.65 6.89 28.83
CA ILE A 487 -15.84 6.65 27.40
C ILE A 487 -15.22 5.32 26.98
N ASP A 488 -14.04 4.99 27.53
CA ASP A 488 -13.33 3.73 27.24
C ASP A 488 -12.84 3.06 28.53
N LEU A 489 -13.25 1.80 28.70
CA LEU A 489 -12.87 0.93 29.81
C LEU A 489 -12.13 -0.30 29.28
N ARG A 490 -10.83 -0.41 29.58
CA ARG A 490 -10.00 -1.56 29.21
C ARG A 490 -9.36 -2.20 30.43
N LEU A 491 -9.77 -3.41 30.77
CA LEU A 491 -9.22 -4.20 31.87
C LEU A 491 -8.77 -5.59 31.36
N PRO A 492 -7.86 -5.68 30.36
CA PRO A 492 -7.47 -6.97 29.81
C PRO A 492 -6.61 -7.78 30.80
N TYR A 493 -6.72 -9.11 30.75
CA TYR A 493 -6.04 -10.10 31.60
C TYR A 493 -6.28 -9.90 33.10
N SER A 494 -7.44 -9.37 33.48
CA SER A 494 -7.71 -8.94 34.85
C SER A 494 -8.28 -10.05 35.73
N LYS A 495 -8.18 -9.88 37.06
CA LYS A 495 -8.75 -10.79 38.06
C LYS A 495 -10.25 -10.57 38.30
N ILE A 496 -10.87 -9.66 37.55
CA ILE A 496 -12.28 -9.28 37.70
C ILE A 496 -13.22 -10.47 37.54
N LYS A 497 -14.21 -10.57 38.43
CA LYS A 497 -15.36 -11.48 38.35
C LYS A 497 -16.59 -10.78 37.78
N ARG A 498 -16.73 -9.48 38.10
CA ARG A 498 -17.73 -8.56 37.56
C ARG A 498 -17.15 -7.15 37.51
N VAL A 499 -17.76 -6.27 36.70
CA VAL A 499 -17.26 -4.90 36.52
C VAL A 499 -17.50 -4.05 37.78
N TRP A 500 -18.75 -3.96 38.24
CA TRP A 500 -19.16 -3.30 39.49
C TRP A 500 -20.47 -3.93 40.02
N ARG A 501 -20.80 -3.71 41.31
CA ARG A 501 -21.89 -4.42 42.00
C ARG A 501 -23.30 -3.95 41.62
N GLU A 502 -23.51 -2.63 41.52
CA GLU A 502 -24.81 -2.02 41.21
C GLU A 502 -24.75 -1.42 39.81
N THR A 503 -25.84 -1.49 39.04
CA THR A 503 -25.91 -0.87 37.72
C THR A 503 -25.74 0.64 37.85
N LYS A 504 -24.68 1.18 37.23
CA LYS A 504 -24.36 2.61 37.23
C LYS A 504 -24.76 3.24 35.91
N ASP A 505 -25.04 4.54 35.93
CA ASP A 505 -25.29 5.30 34.70
C ASP A 505 -23.97 5.48 33.92
N THR A 506 -24.00 5.19 32.62
CA THR A 506 -22.83 5.18 31.73
C THR A 506 -23.16 5.81 30.37
N PRO A 507 -23.64 7.07 30.35
CA PRO A 507 -24.20 7.68 29.14
C PRO A 507 -23.17 7.85 28.02
N ASN A 508 -21.89 7.96 28.38
CA ASN A 508 -20.79 8.23 27.45
C ASN A 508 -19.95 7.00 27.10
N LEU A 509 -20.22 5.82 27.69
CA LEU A 509 -19.39 4.63 27.53
C LEU A 509 -19.55 4.05 26.13
N LYS A 510 -18.47 4.03 25.34
CA LYS A 510 -18.47 3.58 23.93
C LYS A 510 -17.63 2.32 23.71
N TRP A 511 -16.55 2.15 24.47
CA TRP A 511 -15.63 1.03 24.31
C TRP A 511 -15.43 0.29 25.64
N VAL A 512 -15.58 -1.03 25.60
CA VAL A 512 -15.29 -1.91 26.74
C VAL A 512 -14.44 -3.09 26.24
N ASP A 513 -13.30 -3.30 26.89
CA ASP A 513 -12.39 -4.41 26.63
C ASP A 513 -12.02 -5.12 27.94
N LEU A 514 -12.56 -6.33 28.13
CA LEU A 514 -12.29 -7.19 29.29
C LEU A 514 -11.53 -8.47 28.88
N THR A 515 -10.88 -8.44 27.72
CA THR A 515 -10.23 -9.59 27.08
C THR A 515 -9.31 -10.35 28.06
N HIS A 516 -9.37 -11.66 28.06
CA HIS A 516 -8.69 -12.60 28.94
C HIS A 516 -8.92 -12.40 30.45
N SER A 517 -10.02 -11.75 30.84
CA SER A 517 -10.48 -11.77 32.23
C SER A 517 -11.13 -13.12 32.53
N THR A 518 -10.32 -14.15 32.75
CA THR A 518 -10.76 -15.55 32.87
C THR A 518 -11.67 -15.83 34.07
N ASN A 519 -11.71 -14.92 35.04
CA ASN A 519 -12.59 -15.01 36.21
C ASN A 519 -13.96 -14.35 36.00
N LEU A 520 -14.13 -13.58 34.92
CA LEU A 520 -15.34 -12.83 34.63
C LEU A 520 -16.51 -13.79 34.40
N ASN A 521 -17.59 -13.59 35.16
CA ASN A 521 -18.82 -14.38 35.05
C ASN A 521 -20.09 -13.51 35.02
N ASP A 522 -19.99 -12.22 35.31
CA ASP A 522 -21.14 -11.31 35.35
C ASP A 522 -20.78 -9.94 34.74
N ILE A 523 -21.53 -9.55 33.71
CA ILE A 523 -21.43 -8.25 33.04
C ILE A 523 -22.73 -7.44 33.11
N SER A 524 -23.71 -7.85 33.95
CA SER A 524 -25.01 -7.19 34.12
C SER A 524 -24.90 -5.70 34.47
N ALA A 525 -23.81 -5.36 35.16
CA ALA A 525 -23.30 -4.01 35.42
C ALA A 525 -23.33 -3.05 34.20
N LEU A 526 -23.17 -3.57 32.97
CA LEU A 526 -23.09 -2.80 31.73
C LEU A 526 -24.45 -2.67 31.01
N SER A 527 -25.54 -3.20 31.54
CA SER A 527 -26.85 -3.26 30.85
C SER A 527 -27.42 -1.90 30.46
N ASN A 528 -27.00 -0.81 31.11
CA ASN A 528 -27.43 0.56 30.81
C ASN A 528 -26.48 1.32 29.86
N ALA A 529 -25.45 0.68 29.31
CA ALA A 529 -24.48 1.31 28.40
C ALA A 529 -25.06 1.43 26.97
N ILE A 530 -26.10 2.25 26.80
CA ILE A 530 -26.85 2.40 25.53
C ILE A 530 -25.97 2.95 24.39
N SER A 531 -24.94 3.73 24.75
CA SER A 531 -23.97 4.33 23.82
C SER A 531 -22.82 3.39 23.43
N LEU A 532 -22.80 2.16 23.96
CA LEU A 532 -21.70 1.22 23.73
C LEU A 532 -21.61 0.83 22.26
N ARG A 533 -20.43 1.00 21.65
CA ARG A 533 -20.13 0.68 20.24
C ARG A 533 -19.29 -0.58 20.09
N ARG A 534 -18.44 -0.88 21.07
CA ARG A 534 -17.55 -2.05 21.04
C ARG A 534 -17.50 -2.74 22.40
N LEU A 535 -17.72 -4.05 22.40
CA LEU A 535 -17.57 -4.91 23.56
C LEU A 535 -16.67 -6.11 23.22
N SER A 536 -15.53 -6.21 23.90
CA SER A 536 -14.62 -7.37 23.80
C SER A 536 -14.57 -8.13 25.12
N LEU A 537 -14.94 -9.40 25.06
CA LEU A 537 -14.96 -10.39 26.14
C LEU A 537 -14.14 -11.63 25.75
N GLU A 538 -13.24 -11.50 24.78
CA GLU A 538 -12.40 -12.59 24.30
C GLU A 538 -11.68 -13.29 25.47
N GLY A 539 -11.63 -14.61 25.51
CA GLY A 539 -10.96 -15.38 26.55
C GLY A 539 -11.60 -15.31 27.94
N CYS A 540 -12.81 -14.76 28.10
CA CYS A 540 -13.58 -14.81 29.34
C CYS A 540 -14.21 -16.21 29.53
N THR A 541 -13.38 -17.20 29.90
CA THR A 541 -13.74 -18.62 29.93
C THR A 541 -14.78 -19.03 30.98
N LYS A 542 -15.02 -18.21 32.01
CA LYS A 542 -16.07 -18.46 33.03
C LYS A 542 -17.44 -17.87 32.69
N LEU A 543 -17.53 -17.04 31.65
CA LEU A 543 -18.78 -16.44 31.20
C LEU A 543 -19.65 -17.52 30.53
N ASP A 544 -20.81 -17.79 31.11
CA ASP A 544 -21.77 -18.81 30.65
C ASP A 544 -22.99 -18.23 29.94
N LYS A 545 -23.34 -16.97 30.23
CA LYS A 545 -24.42 -16.21 29.58
C LYS A 545 -24.13 -14.72 29.52
N LEU A 546 -24.77 -14.04 28.58
CA LEU A 546 -24.86 -12.57 28.56
C LEU A 546 -26.15 -12.13 29.28
N PRO A 547 -26.18 -10.93 29.91
CA PRO A 547 -27.36 -10.42 30.60
C PRO A 547 -28.46 -10.03 29.60
N GLU A 548 -29.73 -10.14 30.00
CA GLU A 548 -30.88 -9.74 29.16
C GLU A 548 -30.79 -8.28 28.69
N GLY A 549 -30.29 -7.38 29.54
CA GLY A 549 -30.16 -5.96 29.23
C GLY A 549 -29.18 -5.61 28.09
N ILE A 550 -28.43 -6.58 27.54
CA ILE A 550 -27.58 -6.35 26.37
C ILE A 550 -28.37 -5.88 25.14
N GLU A 551 -29.65 -6.25 25.04
CA GLU A 551 -30.56 -5.82 23.97
C GLU A 551 -30.73 -4.29 23.85
N ASN A 552 -30.42 -3.56 24.93
CA ASN A 552 -30.51 -2.10 24.99
C ASN A 552 -29.32 -1.40 24.31
N MET A 553 -28.25 -2.12 23.98
CA MET A 553 -27.02 -1.57 23.38
C MET A 553 -27.18 -1.33 21.87
N LYS A 554 -28.15 -0.50 21.48
CA LYS A 554 -28.52 -0.25 20.07
C LYS A 554 -27.37 0.29 19.20
N SER A 555 -26.38 0.92 19.83
CA SER A 555 -25.19 1.48 19.17
C SER A 555 -24.06 0.45 18.97
N LEU A 556 -24.21 -0.78 19.47
CA LEU A 556 -23.15 -1.79 19.47
C LEU A 556 -22.88 -2.25 18.04
N ALA A 557 -21.68 -1.96 17.54
CA ALA A 557 -21.23 -2.33 16.20
C ALA A 557 -20.30 -3.55 16.19
N PHE A 558 -19.61 -3.82 17.30
CA PHE A 558 -18.65 -4.91 17.42
C PHE A 558 -18.82 -5.66 18.74
N LEU A 559 -19.04 -6.97 18.67
CA LEU A 559 -19.11 -7.89 19.81
C LEU A 559 -18.14 -9.06 19.61
N ASN A 560 -17.14 -9.16 20.49
CA ASN A 560 -16.17 -10.26 20.49
C ASN A 560 -16.31 -11.12 21.75
N LEU A 561 -16.70 -12.38 21.56
CA LEU A 561 -16.89 -13.41 22.58
C LEU A 561 -15.91 -14.59 22.37
N ARG A 562 -14.88 -14.40 21.54
CA ARG A 562 -13.95 -15.47 21.18
C ARG A 562 -13.43 -16.20 22.41
N GLY A 563 -13.45 -17.52 22.45
CA GLY A 563 -12.92 -18.31 23.56
C GLY A 563 -13.72 -18.19 24.87
N CYS A 564 -14.94 -17.67 24.84
CA CYS A 564 -15.91 -17.85 25.93
C CYS A 564 -16.41 -19.30 25.93
N THR A 565 -15.59 -20.22 26.43
CA THR A 565 -15.78 -21.67 26.26
C THR A 565 -17.00 -22.25 26.96
N ARG A 566 -17.59 -21.55 27.95
CA ARG A 566 -18.80 -21.97 28.67
C ARG A 566 -20.09 -21.35 28.15
N LEU A 567 -20.00 -20.44 27.17
CA LEU A 567 -21.17 -19.79 26.59
C LEU A 567 -22.01 -20.82 25.82
N LEU A 568 -23.27 -20.98 26.21
CA LEU A 568 -24.21 -21.93 25.60
C LEU A 568 -25.01 -21.32 24.46
N SER A 569 -25.53 -20.11 24.68
CA SER A 569 -26.40 -19.39 23.75
C SER A 569 -26.27 -17.87 23.94
N LEU A 570 -26.82 -17.11 23.00
CA LEU A 570 -26.99 -15.66 23.13
C LEU A 570 -28.41 -15.36 23.64
N PRO A 571 -28.62 -14.27 24.43
CA PRO A 571 -29.96 -13.77 24.75
C PRO A 571 -30.65 -13.21 23.48
N ASP A 572 -31.90 -12.74 23.59
CA ASP A 572 -32.53 -12.02 22.47
C ASP A 572 -31.75 -10.73 22.21
N ILE A 573 -31.15 -10.66 21.03
CA ILE A 573 -30.30 -9.54 20.59
C ILE A 573 -30.73 -9.00 19.23
N ASN A 574 -31.98 -9.29 18.83
CA ASN A 574 -32.59 -8.75 17.61
C ASN A 574 -32.60 -7.21 17.55
N ASN A 575 -32.51 -6.56 18.71
CA ASN A 575 -32.49 -5.10 18.85
C ASN A 575 -31.10 -4.47 18.65
N LEU A 576 -30.05 -5.25 18.40
CA LEU A 576 -28.69 -4.75 18.11
C LEU A 576 -28.57 -4.28 16.65
N ILE A 577 -29.36 -3.26 16.31
CA ILE A 577 -29.50 -2.74 14.94
C ILE A 577 -28.19 -2.24 14.32
N SER A 578 -27.20 -1.84 15.12
CA SER A 578 -25.90 -1.34 14.62
C SER A 578 -24.84 -2.43 14.46
N LEU A 579 -25.13 -3.68 14.84
CA LEU A 579 -24.12 -4.75 14.94
C LEU A 579 -23.60 -5.16 13.55
N LYS A 580 -22.31 -4.91 13.31
CA LYS A 580 -21.61 -5.25 12.07
C LYS A 580 -20.71 -6.47 12.20
N THR A 581 -20.12 -6.68 13.37
CA THR A 581 -19.17 -7.77 13.62
C THR A 581 -19.54 -8.55 14.86
N LEU A 582 -19.71 -9.86 14.71
CA LEU A 582 -19.93 -10.82 15.78
C LEU A 582 -18.89 -11.94 15.72
N ILE A 583 -18.12 -12.10 16.80
CA ILE A 583 -17.09 -13.14 16.93
C ILE A 583 -17.45 -14.06 18.08
N LEU A 584 -17.72 -15.32 17.77
CA LEU A 584 -17.99 -16.44 18.68
C LEU A 584 -16.95 -17.56 18.52
N SER A 585 -15.82 -17.25 17.88
CA SER A 585 -14.76 -18.21 17.59
C SER A 585 -14.31 -18.95 18.87
N ASP A 586 -14.00 -20.23 18.80
CA ASP A 586 -13.55 -21.04 19.94
C ASP A 586 -14.55 -21.11 21.14
N CYS A 587 -15.83 -20.74 20.96
CA CYS A 587 -16.91 -20.97 21.94
C CYS A 587 -17.36 -22.44 21.92
N LYS A 588 -16.56 -23.34 22.49
CA LYS A 588 -16.70 -24.80 22.37
C LYS A 588 -18.04 -25.40 22.83
N MET A 589 -18.77 -24.74 23.73
CA MET A 589 -20.09 -25.20 24.20
C MET A 589 -21.26 -24.55 23.47
N PHE A 590 -21.00 -23.57 22.60
CA PHE A 590 -22.01 -22.86 21.83
C PHE A 590 -22.51 -23.75 20.70
N ASN A 591 -23.80 -24.09 20.71
CA ASN A 591 -24.36 -25.13 19.84
C ASN A 591 -25.56 -24.67 18.99
N GLU A 592 -26.15 -23.51 19.27
CA GLU A 592 -27.28 -22.96 18.54
C GLU A 592 -27.05 -21.49 18.20
N PHE A 593 -27.04 -21.16 16.91
CA PHE A 593 -26.98 -19.78 16.44
C PHE A 593 -28.38 -19.33 16.01
N GLN A 594 -28.81 -18.16 16.47
CA GLN A 594 -30.01 -17.47 16.00
C GLN A 594 -29.59 -16.21 15.25
N VAL A 595 -30.44 -15.71 14.34
CA VAL A 595 -30.15 -14.47 13.60
C VAL A 595 -30.42 -13.26 14.50
N ILE A 596 -29.56 -12.24 14.39
CA ILE A 596 -29.38 -11.19 15.40
C ILE A 596 -29.59 -9.79 14.82
N SER A 597 -29.01 -9.50 13.65
CA SER A 597 -29.08 -8.15 13.06
C SER A 597 -28.92 -8.26 11.56
N ASP A 598 -29.76 -7.55 10.80
CA ASP A 598 -29.69 -7.48 9.33
C ASP A 598 -28.49 -6.63 8.83
N ASN A 599 -27.81 -5.93 9.75
CA ASN A 599 -26.64 -5.11 9.47
C ASN A 599 -25.30 -5.84 9.64
N LEU A 600 -25.34 -7.14 9.92
CA LEU A 600 -24.13 -7.93 10.14
C LEU A 600 -23.32 -8.09 8.85
N GLU A 601 -22.04 -7.70 8.91
CA GLU A 601 -21.08 -7.78 7.82
C GLU A 601 -20.07 -8.93 8.04
N TYR A 602 -19.73 -9.25 9.29
CA TYR A 602 -18.75 -10.27 9.66
C TYR A 602 -19.28 -11.19 10.77
N LEU A 603 -19.40 -12.49 10.47
CA LEU A 603 -19.83 -13.51 11.41
C LEU A 603 -18.78 -14.61 11.54
N HIS A 604 -18.18 -14.72 12.73
CA HIS A 604 -17.21 -15.76 13.05
C HIS A 604 -17.79 -16.72 14.08
N LEU A 605 -17.97 -17.98 13.66
CA LEU A 605 -18.50 -19.09 14.44
C LEU A 605 -17.50 -20.25 14.50
N ASP A 606 -16.26 -20.04 14.07
CA ASP A 606 -15.24 -21.08 13.98
C ASP A 606 -14.93 -21.75 15.33
N GLY A 607 -14.71 -23.06 15.35
CA GLY A 607 -14.42 -23.81 16.59
C GLY A 607 -15.59 -23.89 17.58
N THR A 608 -16.83 -23.62 17.14
CA THR A 608 -18.06 -23.83 17.93
C THR A 608 -18.62 -25.25 17.74
N ALA A 609 -19.60 -25.63 18.57
CA ALA A 609 -20.30 -26.92 18.50
C ALA A 609 -21.66 -26.84 17.77
N ILE A 610 -21.83 -25.85 16.90
CA ILE A 610 -23.06 -25.68 16.12
C ILE A 610 -23.27 -26.86 15.17
N LYS A 611 -24.52 -27.33 15.09
CA LYS A 611 -24.90 -28.43 14.19
C LYS A 611 -25.41 -27.97 12.82
N GLY A 612 -25.87 -26.73 12.75
CA GLY A 612 -26.39 -26.11 11.53
C GLY A 612 -26.65 -24.62 11.75
N LEU A 613 -26.95 -23.92 10.66
CA LEU A 613 -27.41 -22.53 10.69
C LEU A 613 -28.92 -22.47 10.44
N PRO A 614 -29.65 -21.51 11.05
CA PRO A 614 -31.08 -21.37 10.86
C PRO A 614 -31.42 -20.84 9.44
N PRO A 615 -32.59 -21.17 8.86
CA PRO A 615 -33.03 -20.64 7.55
C PRO A 615 -33.13 -19.11 7.51
N SER A 616 -33.31 -18.46 8.67
CA SER A 616 -33.34 -17.00 8.77
C SER A 616 -32.00 -16.35 8.40
N ILE A 617 -30.90 -17.11 8.24
CA ILE A 617 -29.61 -16.57 7.80
C ILE A 617 -29.74 -15.77 6.49
N GLN A 618 -30.72 -16.12 5.64
CA GLN A 618 -31.04 -15.39 4.41
C GLN A 618 -31.31 -13.88 4.62
N ASN A 619 -31.67 -13.47 5.84
CA ASN A 619 -31.93 -12.07 6.18
C ASN A 619 -30.64 -11.25 6.33
N LEU A 620 -29.47 -11.89 6.42
CA LEU A 620 -28.16 -11.22 6.54
C LEU A 620 -27.65 -10.71 5.17
N GLY A 621 -28.43 -9.87 4.51
CA GLY A 621 -28.14 -9.40 3.15
C GLY A 621 -26.84 -8.59 3.00
N LYS A 622 -26.25 -8.11 4.11
CA LYS A 622 -24.98 -7.36 4.15
C LYS A 622 -23.78 -8.21 4.56
N LEU A 623 -23.97 -9.51 4.81
CA LEU A 623 -22.89 -10.39 5.28
C LEU A 623 -21.81 -10.54 4.22
N ILE A 624 -20.57 -10.17 4.55
CA ILE A 624 -19.38 -10.23 3.69
C ILE A 624 -18.59 -11.50 4.01
N VAL A 625 -18.44 -11.84 5.29
CA VAL A 625 -17.66 -12.99 5.76
C VAL A 625 -18.50 -13.89 6.67
N LEU A 626 -18.56 -15.17 6.32
CA LEU A 626 -19.08 -16.24 7.17
C LEU A 626 -17.97 -17.26 7.44
N ASN A 627 -17.46 -17.25 8.67
CA ASN A 627 -16.43 -18.19 9.12
C ASN A 627 -17.01 -19.27 10.03
N LEU A 628 -16.98 -20.51 9.57
CA LEU A 628 -17.44 -21.72 10.26
C LEU A 628 -16.29 -22.73 10.42
N LYS A 629 -15.03 -22.30 10.25
CA LYS A 629 -13.86 -23.18 10.35
C LYS A 629 -13.88 -24.05 11.62
N ASP A 630 -13.46 -25.31 11.53
CA ASP A 630 -13.35 -26.26 12.64
C ASP A 630 -14.65 -26.46 13.44
N CYS A 631 -15.83 -26.17 12.86
CA CYS A 631 -17.14 -26.55 13.41
C CYS A 631 -17.38 -28.05 13.20
N ASN A 632 -16.73 -28.88 14.01
CA ASN A 632 -16.70 -30.34 13.85
C ASN A 632 -18.06 -31.03 13.98
N GLU A 633 -19.04 -30.38 14.61
CA GLU A 633 -20.41 -30.89 14.78
C GLU A 633 -21.37 -30.42 13.66
N LEU A 634 -20.89 -29.58 12.71
CA LEU A 634 -21.71 -29.04 11.63
C LEU A 634 -22.10 -30.14 10.63
N GLU A 635 -23.39 -30.48 10.58
CA GLU A 635 -23.92 -31.56 9.73
C GLU A 635 -24.49 -31.03 8.40
N SER A 636 -25.08 -29.84 8.41
CA SER A 636 -25.72 -29.24 7.23
C SER A 636 -25.72 -27.72 7.28
N LEU A 637 -25.87 -27.11 6.10
CA LEU A 637 -26.11 -25.69 5.91
C LEU A 637 -27.52 -25.50 5.32
N PRO A 638 -28.18 -24.35 5.52
CA PRO A 638 -29.51 -24.11 4.98
C PRO A 638 -29.48 -23.90 3.45
N ASP A 639 -30.56 -24.30 2.77
CA ASP A 639 -30.70 -24.20 1.30
C ASP A 639 -30.85 -22.76 0.76
N CYS A 640 -30.83 -21.74 1.64
CA CYS A 640 -30.99 -20.33 1.30
C CYS A 640 -29.68 -19.52 1.32
N LEU A 641 -28.50 -20.18 1.31
CA LEU A 641 -27.20 -19.49 1.28
C LEU A 641 -27.02 -18.60 0.05
N ASP A 642 -27.68 -18.93 -1.07
CA ASP A 642 -27.70 -18.16 -2.31
C ASP A 642 -28.33 -16.75 -2.16
N LYS A 643 -29.10 -16.53 -1.10
CA LYS A 643 -29.70 -15.23 -0.77
C LYS A 643 -28.73 -14.26 -0.11
N LEU A 644 -27.56 -14.71 0.34
CA LEU A 644 -26.49 -13.86 0.91
C LEU A 644 -25.73 -13.10 -0.19
N LYS A 645 -26.38 -12.11 -0.81
CA LYS A 645 -25.85 -11.44 -2.01
C LYS A 645 -24.54 -10.67 -1.80
N ALA A 646 -24.23 -10.24 -0.58
CA ALA A 646 -22.98 -9.54 -0.27
C ALA A 646 -21.80 -10.47 0.08
N LEU A 647 -22.03 -11.79 0.20
CA LEU A 647 -21.04 -12.72 0.73
C LEU A 647 -19.84 -12.85 -0.20
N GLN A 648 -18.66 -12.55 0.33
CA GLN A 648 -17.37 -12.63 -0.36
C GLN A 648 -16.54 -13.82 0.11
N GLU A 649 -16.63 -14.18 1.40
CA GLU A 649 -15.83 -15.26 1.98
C GLU A 649 -16.71 -16.25 2.76
N LEU A 650 -16.66 -17.52 2.34
CA LEU A 650 -17.28 -18.65 3.05
C LEU A 650 -16.19 -19.64 3.45
N ILE A 651 -15.96 -19.77 4.76
CA ILE A 651 -14.93 -20.63 5.32
C ILE A 651 -15.59 -21.78 6.08
N LEU A 652 -15.42 -22.99 5.60
CA LEU A 652 -15.95 -24.24 6.15
C LEU A 652 -14.84 -25.27 6.42
N SER A 653 -13.58 -24.84 6.33
CA SER A 653 -12.39 -25.65 6.60
C SER A 653 -12.52 -26.44 7.90
N GLY A 654 -12.18 -27.73 7.92
CA GLY A 654 -12.24 -28.58 9.12
C GLY A 654 -13.65 -28.99 9.58
N CYS A 655 -14.71 -28.66 8.84
CA CYS A 655 -16.08 -29.14 9.15
C CYS A 655 -16.24 -30.62 8.77
N SER A 656 -15.64 -31.52 9.54
CA SER A 656 -15.50 -32.94 9.20
C SER A 656 -16.82 -33.72 9.05
N ARG A 657 -17.92 -33.27 9.67
CA ARG A 657 -19.26 -33.87 9.53
C ARG A 657 -20.11 -33.29 8.40
N LEU A 658 -19.64 -32.24 7.73
CA LEU A 658 -20.34 -31.66 6.60
C LEU A 658 -20.19 -32.59 5.39
N THR A 659 -21.28 -33.28 5.02
CA THR A 659 -21.26 -34.31 3.96
C THR A 659 -21.74 -33.81 2.61
N ASN A 660 -22.55 -32.75 2.59
CA ASN A 660 -23.08 -32.15 1.37
C ASN A 660 -23.05 -30.62 1.49
N PHE A 661 -22.81 -29.95 0.38
CA PHE A 661 -23.06 -28.53 0.24
C PHE A 661 -24.56 -28.31 -0.04
N PRO A 662 -25.21 -27.26 0.51
CA PRO A 662 -26.65 -27.04 0.34
C PRO A 662 -27.03 -26.82 -1.13
N HIS A 663 -28.30 -27.07 -1.46
CA HIS A 663 -28.78 -26.78 -2.81
C HIS A 663 -28.86 -25.26 -2.99
N VAL A 664 -28.24 -24.74 -4.04
CA VAL A 664 -28.14 -23.31 -4.33
C VAL A 664 -28.88 -23.06 -5.65
N GLU A 665 -29.98 -22.32 -5.63
CA GLU A 665 -30.79 -22.03 -6.82
C GLU A 665 -30.22 -20.88 -7.67
N GLU A 666 -29.70 -19.84 -7.02
CA GLU A 666 -29.15 -18.65 -7.68
C GLU A 666 -27.62 -18.56 -7.55
N ILE A 667 -26.97 -17.92 -8.52
CA ILE A 667 -25.51 -17.74 -8.50
C ILE A 667 -25.11 -16.78 -7.38
N MET A 668 -24.08 -17.14 -6.61
CA MET A 668 -23.46 -16.28 -5.61
C MET A 668 -22.42 -15.37 -6.26
N GLU A 669 -22.88 -14.28 -6.88
CA GLU A 669 -22.07 -13.41 -7.76
C GLU A 669 -20.85 -12.78 -7.07
N ASN A 670 -20.94 -12.47 -5.77
CA ASN A 670 -19.88 -11.79 -5.03
C ASN A 670 -18.89 -12.71 -4.31
N LEU A 671 -19.13 -14.03 -4.31
CA LEU A 671 -18.29 -14.98 -3.59
C LEU A 671 -16.89 -15.05 -4.22
N GLN A 672 -15.86 -14.69 -3.46
CA GLN A 672 -14.46 -14.64 -3.89
C GLN A 672 -13.61 -15.77 -3.29
N ILE A 673 -13.92 -16.21 -2.06
CA ILE A 673 -13.17 -17.23 -1.34
C ILE A 673 -14.12 -18.30 -0.83
N LEU A 674 -13.87 -19.56 -1.20
CA LEU A 674 -14.56 -20.73 -0.70
C LEU A 674 -13.55 -21.76 -0.18
N LEU A 675 -13.53 -21.97 1.14
CA LEU A 675 -12.64 -22.93 1.78
C LEU A 675 -13.46 -24.10 2.35
N LEU A 676 -13.24 -25.30 1.82
CA LEU A 676 -13.95 -26.54 2.17
C LEU A 676 -12.95 -27.66 2.53
N ASP A 677 -11.70 -27.30 2.85
CA ASP A 677 -10.67 -28.28 3.21
C ASP A 677 -11.02 -29.05 4.47
N GLY A 678 -10.65 -30.33 4.55
CA GLY A 678 -10.93 -31.18 5.71
C GLY A 678 -12.43 -31.41 5.97
N THR A 679 -13.30 -31.25 4.98
CA THR A 679 -14.72 -31.62 5.05
C THR A 679 -14.96 -33.04 4.52
N SER A 680 -16.19 -33.54 4.63
CA SER A 680 -16.60 -34.86 4.08
C SER A 680 -17.46 -34.73 2.83
N ILE A 681 -17.33 -33.60 2.10
CA ILE A 681 -18.15 -33.31 0.94
C ILE A 681 -17.82 -34.27 -0.21
N LYS A 682 -18.87 -34.84 -0.81
CA LYS A 682 -18.73 -35.81 -1.92
C LYS A 682 -18.55 -35.15 -3.28
N GLU A 683 -19.21 -34.03 -3.50
CA GLU A 683 -19.25 -33.34 -4.79
C GLU A 683 -19.19 -31.82 -4.58
N LEU A 684 -18.54 -31.12 -5.51
CA LEU A 684 -18.54 -29.66 -5.55
C LEU A 684 -19.95 -29.16 -5.95
N PRO A 685 -20.48 -28.07 -5.35
CA PRO A 685 -21.81 -27.56 -5.69
C PRO A 685 -21.94 -27.21 -7.17
N SER A 686 -22.88 -27.90 -7.84
CA SER A 686 -23.06 -27.84 -9.29
C SER A 686 -23.51 -26.47 -9.81
N THR A 687 -24.17 -25.65 -9.00
CA THR A 687 -24.70 -24.32 -9.37
C THR A 687 -23.75 -23.14 -9.11
N LEU A 688 -22.60 -23.35 -8.46
CA LEU A 688 -21.44 -22.45 -8.63
C LEU A 688 -20.90 -22.48 -10.08
N LEU A 689 -21.34 -23.48 -10.86
CA LEU A 689 -20.75 -23.88 -12.12
C LEU A 689 -21.77 -23.98 -13.28
N HIS A 690 -23.03 -23.60 -13.09
CA HIS A 690 -24.05 -23.61 -14.16
C HIS A 690 -24.14 -22.26 -14.87
N SER A 691 -23.68 -22.21 -16.12
CA SER A 691 -24.24 -21.32 -17.14
C SER A 691 -25.64 -21.85 -17.52
N GLY A 692 -26.66 -21.00 -17.48
CA GLY A 692 -28.05 -21.41 -17.58
C GLY A 692 -28.36 -22.29 -18.80
N ASN A 693 -28.97 -23.46 -18.54
CA ASN A 693 -29.76 -24.17 -19.54
C ASN A 693 -31.07 -23.39 -19.75
N ASN A 694 -31.05 -22.37 -20.59
CA ASN A 694 -32.28 -21.86 -21.20
C ASN A 694 -32.07 -21.84 -22.72
N SER A 695 -32.93 -22.61 -23.40
CA SER A 695 -33.06 -22.73 -24.85
C SER A 695 -33.37 -21.39 -25.52
N ILE A 696 -32.35 -20.58 -25.79
CA ILE A 696 -32.46 -19.37 -26.63
C ILE A 696 -31.35 -19.39 -27.69
N ASP A 697 -31.80 -19.39 -28.94
CA ASP A 697 -31.08 -19.36 -30.23
C ASP A 697 -29.55 -19.29 -30.22
N GLN A 698 -28.98 -20.39 -30.69
CA GLN A 698 -27.56 -20.71 -30.84
C GLN A 698 -26.78 -19.81 -31.84
N LEU A 699 -27.34 -18.69 -32.31
CA LEU A 699 -26.74 -17.85 -33.35
C LEU A 699 -26.54 -16.37 -32.95
N ALA A 700 -27.25 -15.85 -31.94
CA ALA A 700 -27.04 -14.48 -31.47
C ALA A 700 -25.87 -14.36 -30.47
N LEU A 701 -25.63 -15.42 -29.71
CA LEU A 701 -24.62 -15.46 -28.65
C LEU A 701 -23.19 -15.66 -29.17
N GLN A 702 -23.03 -16.26 -30.35
CA GLN A 702 -21.72 -16.50 -30.98
C GLN A 702 -20.96 -15.22 -31.34
N ARG A 703 -21.61 -14.05 -31.35
CA ARG A 703 -20.97 -12.77 -31.68
C ARG A 703 -20.86 -11.77 -30.52
N ILE A 704 -21.52 -12.01 -29.38
CA ILE A 704 -21.57 -11.06 -28.26
C ILE A 704 -21.10 -11.67 -26.92
N GLN A 705 -21.03 -12.99 -26.74
CA GLN A 705 -20.62 -13.61 -25.46
C GLN A 705 -19.12 -13.87 -25.26
N LEU A 706 -18.25 -13.41 -26.16
CA LEU A 706 -16.79 -13.48 -25.96
C LEU A 706 -16.21 -12.26 -25.24
N ARG A 707 -16.99 -11.65 -24.33
CA ARG A 707 -16.49 -10.75 -23.29
C ARG A 707 -17.04 -11.19 -21.93
N MET A 708 -16.24 -11.97 -21.19
CA MET A 708 -16.12 -11.87 -19.72
C MET A 708 -17.41 -12.04 -18.89
N THR A 709 -18.27 -13.03 -19.16
CA THR A 709 -19.38 -13.37 -18.23
C THR A 709 -19.12 -14.70 -17.54
N GLY A 710 -18.06 -14.75 -16.72
CA GLY A 710 -18.03 -15.68 -15.59
C GLY A 710 -18.86 -15.03 -14.49
N LEU A 711 -20.09 -15.46 -14.27
CA LEU A 711 -21.00 -14.88 -13.27
C LEU A 711 -20.49 -15.04 -11.82
N SER A 712 -19.47 -15.88 -11.62
CA SER A 712 -18.81 -16.06 -10.33
C SER A 712 -17.50 -15.27 -10.26
N LEU A 713 -17.35 -14.42 -9.24
CA LEU A 713 -16.11 -13.74 -8.89
C LEU A 713 -15.13 -14.62 -8.09
N LEU A 714 -15.37 -15.95 -8.00
CA LEU A 714 -14.57 -16.85 -7.17
C LEU A 714 -13.11 -16.83 -7.59
N ARG A 715 -12.22 -16.50 -6.64
CA ARG A 715 -10.76 -16.36 -6.82
C ARG A 715 -9.98 -17.48 -6.18
N ARG A 716 -10.46 -18.02 -5.06
CA ARG A 716 -9.79 -19.08 -4.30
C ARG A 716 -10.77 -20.19 -3.91
N LEU A 717 -10.40 -21.41 -4.26
CA LEU A 717 -11.09 -22.64 -3.89
C LEU A 717 -10.12 -23.57 -3.15
N CYS A 718 -10.48 -24.00 -1.95
CA CYS A 718 -9.71 -24.97 -1.19
C CYS A 718 -10.55 -26.22 -0.92
N LEU A 719 -10.09 -27.37 -1.41
CA LEU A 719 -10.68 -28.69 -1.24
C LEU A 719 -9.68 -29.67 -0.61
N SER A 720 -8.56 -29.20 -0.07
CA SER A 720 -7.55 -30.04 0.58
C SER A 720 -8.16 -31.06 1.54
N ARG A 721 -7.62 -32.27 1.60
CA ARG A 721 -8.03 -33.37 2.50
C ARG A 721 -9.50 -33.81 2.35
N ASN A 722 -10.12 -33.56 1.19
CA ASN A 722 -11.43 -34.13 0.86
C ASN A 722 -11.29 -35.52 0.24
N ASP A 723 -11.25 -36.54 1.08
CA ASP A 723 -11.11 -37.94 0.65
C ASP A 723 -12.38 -38.52 -0.01
N LYS A 724 -13.47 -37.76 -0.12
CA LYS A 724 -14.69 -38.23 -0.79
C LYS A 724 -14.81 -37.76 -2.24
N ILE A 725 -14.00 -36.79 -2.66
CA ILE A 725 -13.99 -36.26 -4.03
C ILE A 725 -13.14 -37.18 -4.92
N SER A 726 -13.77 -37.80 -5.91
CA SER A 726 -13.11 -38.72 -6.85
C SER A 726 -12.68 -38.06 -8.17
N SER A 727 -13.34 -36.97 -8.57
CA SER A 727 -13.03 -36.16 -9.75
C SER A 727 -13.58 -34.75 -9.61
N LEU A 728 -12.88 -33.75 -10.17
CA LEU A 728 -13.45 -32.41 -10.34
C LEU A 728 -14.42 -32.39 -11.53
N GLN A 729 -15.55 -31.68 -11.38
CA GLN A 729 -16.56 -31.52 -12.42
C GLN A 729 -16.04 -30.66 -13.58
N SER A 730 -16.40 -31.00 -14.83
CA SER A 730 -15.91 -30.31 -16.05
C SER A 730 -16.25 -28.81 -16.11
N SER A 731 -17.29 -28.41 -15.39
CA SER A 731 -17.77 -27.04 -15.30
C SER A 731 -16.83 -26.10 -14.51
N ILE A 732 -15.82 -26.62 -13.79
CA ILE A 732 -14.77 -25.80 -13.16
C ILE A 732 -13.99 -24.94 -14.17
N SER A 733 -13.90 -25.40 -15.43
CA SER A 733 -13.30 -24.65 -16.55
C SER A 733 -13.97 -23.29 -16.82
N GLN A 734 -15.24 -23.12 -16.39
CA GLN A 734 -16.02 -21.91 -16.59
C GLN A 734 -15.74 -20.81 -15.56
N LEU A 735 -14.92 -21.08 -14.53
CA LEU A 735 -14.58 -20.12 -13.47
C LEU A 735 -13.46 -19.16 -13.92
N TYR A 736 -13.86 -18.21 -14.78
CA TYR A 736 -13.18 -16.98 -15.20
C TYR A 736 -12.16 -16.39 -14.23
N HIS A 737 -12.60 -16.15 -13.00
CA HIS A 737 -11.87 -15.35 -12.03
C HIS A 737 -11.03 -16.20 -11.07
N LEU A 738 -11.07 -17.54 -11.20
CA LEU A 738 -10.40 -18.45 -10.28
C LEU A 738 -8.89 -18.42 -10.50
N LYS A 739 -8.17 -18.07 -9.45
CA LYS A 739 -6.71 -17.91 -9.44
C LYS A 739 -6.01 -19.04 -8.69
N TRP A 740 -6.66 -19.59 -7.66
CA TRP A 740 -6.06 -20.57 -6.76
C TRP A 740 -7.00 -21.76 -6.53
N ILE A 741 -6.49 -22.96 -6.78
CA ILE A 741 -7.12 -24.23 -6.39
C ILE A 741 -6.13 -25.00 -5.51
N ASP A 742 -6.59 -25.40 -4.33
CA ASP A 742 -5.86 -26.27 -3.41
C ASP A 742 -6.60 -27.60 -3.26
N LEU A 743 -5.94 -28.70 -3.62
CA LEU A 743 -6.40 -30.09 -3.57
C LEU A 743 -5.46 -30.95 -2.72
N THR A 744 -4.59 -30.37 -1.88
CA THR A 744 -3.56 -31.17 -1.19
C THR A 744 -4.19 -32.32 -0.40
N TYR A 745 -3.57 -33.50 -0.44
CA TYR A 745 -4.01 -34.71 0.25
C TYR A 745 -5.45 -35.18 -0.08
N CYS A 746 -6.00 -34.87 -1.26
CA CYS A 746 -7.24 -35.51 -1.72
C CYS A 746 -6.97 -36.96 -2.16
N SER A 747 -6.97 -37.90 -1.22
CA SER A 747 -6.40 -39.24 -1.47
C SER A 747 -7.20 -40.11 -2.46
N ASN A 748 -8.50 -39.83 -2.65
CA ASN A 748 -9.37 -40.55 -3.60
C ASN A 748 -9.56 -39.84 -4.95
N LEU A 749 -8.93 -38.68 -5.15
CA LEU A 749 -9.00 -37.97 -6.43
C LEU A 749 -8.27 -38.78 -7.50
N THR A 750 -9.00 -39.19 -8.56
CA THR A 750 -8.46 -40.07 -9.63
C THR A 750 -8.19 -39.32 -10.94
N SER A 751 -8.89 -38.22 -11.20
CA SER A 751 -8.78 -37.44 -12.43
C SER A 751 -9.03 -35.95 -12.22
N LEU A 752 -8.29 -35.11 -12.94
CA LEU A 752 -8.57 -33.68 -13.08
C LEU A 752 -9.28 -33.37 -14.40
N SER A 753 -10.39 -32.61 -14.34
CA SER A 753 -11.05 -32.05 -15.51
C SER A 753 -10.29 -30.85 -16.08
N THR A 754 -10.71 -30.32 -17.24
CA THR A 754 -10.15 -29.09 -17.80
C THR A 754 -10.24 -27.95 -16.79
N LEU A 755 -9.10 -27.31 -16.53
CA LEU A 755 -8.96 -26.25 -15.53
C LEU A 755 -9.35 -24.88 -16.11
N PRO A 756 -9.72 -23.91 -15.24
CA PRO A 756 -10.00 -22.56 -15.68
C PRO A 756 -8.76 -21.87 -16.31
N PRO A 757 -8.95 -21.02 -17.32
CA PRO A 757 -7.85 -20.47 -18.12
C PRO A 757 -6.96 -19.47 -17.37
N ASN A 758 -7.51 -18.75 -16.38
CA ASN A 758 -6.79 -17.75 -15.58
C ASN A 758 -6.13 -18.31 -14.30
N LEU A 759 -6.09 -19.64 -14.15
CA LEU A 759 -5.54 -20.27 -12.95
C LEU A 759 -4.05 -19.97 -12.80
N GLN A 760 -3.68 -19.45 -11.64
CA GLN A 760 -2.31 -19.08 -11.26
C GLN A 760 -1.67 -20.19 -10.42
N CYS A 761 -2.43 -20.79 -9.51
CA CYS A 761 -1.93 -21.85 -8.65
C CYS A 761 -2.87 -23.04 -8.65
N LEU A 762 -2.30 -24.23 -8.83
CA LEU A 762 -2.91 -25.51 -8.54
C LEU A 762 -1.97 -26.29 -7.63
N ASP A 763 -2.42 -26.65 -6.43
CA ASP A 763 -1.69 -27.57 -5.57
C ASP A 763 -2.46 -28.88 -5.43
N ALA A 764 -1.87 -29.99 -5.92
CA ALA A 764 -2.40 -31.34 -5.80
C ALA A 764 -1.42 -32.26 -5.04
N HIS A 765 -0.54 -31.69 -4.20
CA HIS A 765 0.40 -32.46 -3.39
C HIS A 765 -0.29 -33.62 -2.65
N GLY A 766 0.27 -34.82 -2.68
CA GLY A 766 -0.23 -35.96 -1.91
C GLY A 766 -1.54 -36.56 -2.42
N CYS A 767 -2.02 -36.21 -3.63
CA CYS A 767 -3.14 -36.89 -4.28
C CYS A 767 -2.73 -38.27 -4.80
N THR A 768 -2.56 -39.24 -3.91
CA THR A 768 -1.98 -40.57 -4.21
C THR A 768 -2.78 -41.44 -5.18
N SER A 769 -4.06 -41.14 -5.42
CA SER A 769 -4.88 -41.87 -6.40
C SER A 769 -4.98 -41.19 -7.76
N LEU A 770 -4.37 -40.02 -7.94
CA LEU A 770 -4.49 -39.24 -9.17
C LEU A 770 -3.76 -39.95 -10.32
N ARG A 771 -4.51 -40.28 -11.37
CA ARG A 771 -4.01 -41.01 -12.55
C ARG A 771 -3.98 -40.14 -13.79
N THR A 772 -5.06 -39.41 -14.05
CA THR A 772 -5.28 -38.72 -15.33
C THR A 772 -5.53 -37.22 -15.15
N VAL A 773 -5.20 -36.45 -16.17
CA VAL A 773 -5.57 -35.03 -16.29
C VAL A 773 -6.20 -34.80 -17.66
N ALA A 774 -7.08 -33.81 -17.79
CA ALA A 774 -7.68 -33.45 -19.07
C ALA A 774 -6.63 -32.99 -20.09
N SER A 775 -6.88 -33.27 -21.37
CA SER A 775 -6.09 -32.78 -22.51
C SER A 775 -7.02 -32.04 -23.48
N PRO A 776 -6.91 -30.70 -23.61
CA PRO A 776 -5.92 -29.83 -22.97
C PRO A 776 -6.17 -29.62 -21.46
N LEU A 777 -5.09 -29.44 -20.69
CA LEU A 777 -5.15 -29.22 -19.23
C LEU A 777 -5.90 -27.93 -18.85
N ALA A 778 -5.68 -26.85 -19.59
CA ALA A 778 -6.47 -25.62 -19.53
C ALA A 778 -6.45 -24.91 -20.89
N SER A 779 -7.46 -24.08 -21.15
CA SER A 779 -7.51 -23.27 -22.38
C SER A 779 -6.51 -22.12 -22.31
N LEU A 780 -5.68 -21.94 -23.34
CA LEU A 780 -4.73 -20.83 -23.45
C LEU A 780 -5.37 -19.68 -24.24
N LEU A 781 -5.66 -18.54 -23.58
CA LEU A 781 -6.33 -17.39 -24.18
C LEU A 781 -5.39 -16.16 -24.27
N PRO A 782 -5.52 -15.28 -25.29
CA PRO A 782 -4.70 -14.06 -25.39
C PRO A 782 -4.83 -13.11 -24.19
N SER A 783 -5.94 -13.14 -23.46
CA SER A 783 -6.15 -12.34 -22.24
C SER A 783 -5.42 -12.87 -21.00
N THR A 784 -4.89 -14.10 -21.03
CA THR A 784 -4.16 -14.73 -19.91
C THR A 784 -2.64 -14.52 -20.00
N GLU A 785 -2.18 -13.69 -20.95
CA GLU A 785 -0.78 -13.55 -21.41
C GLU A 785 0.22 -12.99 -20.38
N GLN A 786 -0.19 -12.57 -19.18
CA GLN A 786 0.66 -11.76 -18.28
C GLN A 786 0.87 -12.32 -16.88
N VAL A 787 0.27 -13.46 -16.53
CA VAL A 787 0.27 -13.92 -15.14
C VAL A 787 1.03 -15.23 -14.99
N PRO A 788 2.06 -15.29 -14.14
CA PRO A 788 2.78 -16.52 -13.85
C PRO A 788 1.88 -17.64 -13.31
N SER A 789 2.34 -18.90 -13.42
CA SER A 789 1.57 -20.03 -12.87
C SER A 789 2.42 -21.13 -12.27
N SER A 790 1.95 -21.74 -11.17
CA SER A 790 2.60 -22.82 -10.45
C SER A 790 1.64 -24.00 -10.25
N PHE A 791 1.95 -25.16 -10.84
CA PHE A 791 1.12 -26.36 -10.81
C PHE A 791 1.89 -27.52 -10.15
N ILE A 792 1.48 -27.91 -8.94
CA ILE A 792 2.20 -28.83 -8.05
C ILE A 792 1.48 -30.19 -7.99
N PHE A 793 2.21 -31.27 -8.27
CA PHE A 793 1.70 -32.65 -8.25
C PHE A 793 2.62 -33.60 -7.45
N THR A 794 3.40 -33.09 -6.52
CA THR A 794 4.31 -33.91 -5.69
C THR A 794 3.56 -35.01 -4.95
N ASN A 795 4.18 -36.18 -4.77
CA ASN A 795 3.59 -37.39 -4.19
C ASN A 795 2.32 -37.94 -4.91
N CYS A 796 2.06 -37.57 -6.17
CA CYS A 796 1.01 -38.19 -7.01
C CYS A 796 1.52 -39.48 -7.68
N GLU A 797 1.80 -40.54 -6.91
CA GLU A 797 2.53 -41.73 -7.36
C GLU A 797 1.87 -42.53 -8.50
N LYS A 798 0.55 -42.41 -8.68
CA LYS A 798 -0.21 -43.14 -9.73
C LYS A 798 -0.40 -42.35 -11.02
N LEU A 799 0.23 -41.18 -11.15
CA LEU A 799 0.08 -40.32 -12.33
C LEU A 799 0.58 -41.06 -13.59
N GLU A 800 -0.25 -41.11 -14.62
CA GLU A 800 0.08 -41.83 -15.86
C GLU A 800 1.03 -41.00 -16.75
N HIS A 801 1.83 -41.67 -17.57
CA HIS A 801 2.79 -41.01 -18.48
C HIS A 801 2.09 -40.02 -19.44
N VAL A 802 0.87 -40.33 -19.88
CA VAL A 802 0.07 -39.42 -20.73
C VAL A 802 -0.27 -38.14 -19.98
N ALA A 803 -0.61 -38.23 -18.69
CA ALA A 803 -0.93 -37.09 -17.85
C ALA A 803 0.31 -36.23 -17.56
N MET A 804 1.45 -36.86 -17.27
CA MET A 804 2.73 -36.15 -17.12
C MET A 804 3.09 -35.36 -18.38
N ASN A 805 2.94 -35.98 -19.56
CA ASN A 805 3.17 -35.33 -20.85
C ASN A 805 2.27 -34.11 -21.06
N GLU A 806 0.99 -34.20 -20.72
CA GLU A 806 0.05 -33.09 -20.85
C GLU A 806 0.40 -31.92 -19.91
N ILE A 807 0.77 -32.20 -18.65
CA ILE A 807 1.24 -31.18 -17.69
C ILE A 807 2.47 -30.44 -18.25
N MET A 808 3.43 -31.18 -18.79
CA MET A 808 4.62 -30.60 -19.43
C MET A 808 4.26 -29.76 -20.65
N CYS A 809 3.39 -30.26 -21.54
CA CYS A 809 2.96 -29.57 -22.74
C CYS A 809 2.26 -28.25 -22.40
N TYR A 810 1.38 -28.26 -21.38
CA TYR A 810 0.72 -27.06 -20.90
C TYR A 810 1.72 -26.03 -20.36
N ALA A 811 2.64 -26.45 -19.48
CA ALA A 811 3.63 -25.56 -18.89
C ALA A 811 4.54 -24.92 -19.95
N HIS A 812 5.00 -25.71 -20.91
CA HIS A 812 5.80 -25.26 -22.05
C HIS A 812 5.04 -24.25 -22.93
N ASN A 813 3.80 -24.58 -23.32
CA ASN A 813 3.00 -23.71 -24.19
C ASN A 813 2.62 -22.39 -23.50
N LYS A 814 2.28 -22.42 -22.21
CA LYS A 814 1.96 -21.23 -21.42
C LYS A 814 3.18 -20.33 -21.26
N SER A 815 4.36 -20.90 -20.97
CA SER A 815 5.61 -20.14 -20.89
C SER A 815 5.93 -19.40 -22.18
N ARG A 816 5.77 -20.07 -23.33
CA ARG A 816 5.99 -19.45 -24.64
C ARG A 816 5.09 -18.25 -24.87
N LEU A 817 3.80 -18.38 -24.55
CA LEU A 817 2.82 -17.28 -24.69
C LEU A 817 3.13 -16.09 -23.78
N ILE A 818 3.42 -16.34 -22.49
CA ILE A 818 3.77 -15.27 -21.54
C ILE A 818 5.02 -14.53 -22.01
N SER A 819 6.02 -15.25 -22.48
CA SER A 819 7.27 -14.63 -22.88
C SER A 819 7.15 -13.85 -24.19
N ASP A 820 6.37 -14.33 -25.16
CA ASP A 820 6.02 -13.57 -26.37
C ASP A 820 5.27 -12.26 -26.03
N ALA A 821 4.39 -12.29 -25.03
CA ALA A 821 3.67 -11.10 -24.57
C ALA A 821 4.57 -10.09 -23.84
N LEU A 822 5.46 -10.56 -22.96
CA LEU A 822 6.44 -9.72 -22.26
C LEU A 822 7.38 -9.02 -23.24
N ASN A 823 7.83 -9.71 -24.29
CA ASN A 823 8.68 -9.15 -25.35
C ASN A 823 7.98 -8.03 -26.17
N ARG A 824 6.64 -7.98 -26.20
CA ARG A 824 5.88 -6.92 -26.90
C ARG A 824 5.74 -5.63 -26.10
N GLN A 825 5.78 -5.69 -24.76
CA GLN A 825 5.37 -4.55 -23.93
C GLN A 825 6.51 -3.74 -23.31
N ASN A 826 7.76 -4.20 -23.32
CA ASN A 826 8.92 -3.50 -22.74
C ASN A 826 8.69 -2.93 -21.31
N LYS A 827 7.79 -3.55 -20.54
CA LYS A 827 7.48 -3.14 -19.17
C LYS A 827 8.24 -4.04 -18.20
N GLY A 828 9.15 -3.43 -17.45
CA GLY A 828 9.97 -4.14 -16.48
C GLY A 828 9.17 -4.50 -15.22
N LEU A 829 9.28 -5.75 -14.77
CA LEU A 829 8.99 -6.18 -13.40
C LEU A 829 9.95 -7.30 -12.96
N ALA A 830 9.77 -7.79 -11.73
CA ALA A 830 10.69 -8.51 -10.85
C ALA A 830 11.13 -9.93 -11.30
N PHE A 831 12.20 -10.43 -10.68
CA PHE A 831 12.80 -11.75 -10.89
C PHE A 831 11.88 -12.88 -10.39
N GLU A 832 10.94 -13.35 -11.22
CA GLU A 832 10.09 -14.51 -10.91
C GLU A 832 10.00 -15.49 -12.09
N VAL A 833 9.70 -16.75 -11.78
CA VAL A 833 9.48 -17.85 -12.74
C VAL A 833 8.17 -17.61 -13.47
N LEU A 834 8.18 -17.70 -14.80
CA LEU A 834 6.98 -17.51 -15.63
C LEU A 834 5.98 -18.64 -15.40
N VAL A 835 6.44 -19.89 -15.44
CA VAL A 835 5.62 -21.07 -15.18
C VAL A 835 6.46 -22.13 -14.48
N GLY A 836 5.94 -22.70 -13.40
CA GLY A 836 6.57 -23.80 -12.64
C GLY A 836 5.66 -25.01 -12.56
N THR A 837 6.21 -26.21 -12.65
CA THR A 837 5.49 -27.45 -12.37
C THR A 837 6.39 -28.53 -11.78
N CYS A 838 5.82 -29.42 -10.98
CA CYS A 838 6.53 -30.56 -10.42
C CYS A 838 5.63 -31.79 -10.29
N PHE A 839 6.19 -32.98 -10.52
CA PHE A 839 5.49 -34.27 -10.45
C PHE A 839 6.50 -35.41 -10.18
N PRO A 840 6.04 -36.60 -9.72
CA PRO A 840 6.92 -37.73 -9.48
C PRO A 840 7.55 -38.24 -10.77
N GLY A 841 8.85 -38.54 -10.74
CA GLY A 841 9.57 -39.03 -11.91
C GLY A 841 11.08 -39.08 -11.70
N ILE A 842 11.73 -40.00 -12.39
CA ILE A 842 13.17 -40.28 -12.29
C ILE A 842 13.95 -39.94 -13.58
N GLU A 843 13.26 -39.47 -14.61
CA GLU A 843 13.84 -39.18 -15.91
C GLU A 843 13.60 -37.73 -16.32
N VAL A 844 14.63 -37.15 -16.97
CA VAL A 844 14.50 -35.85 -17.61
C VAL A 844 13.72 -36.03 -18.90
N PRO A 845 12.70 -35.19 -19.18
CA PRO A 845 11.94 -35.27 -20.42
C PRO A 845 12.83 -35.29 -21.68
N ALA A 846 12.39 -36.04 -22.70
CA ALA A 846 13.20 -36.31 -23.89
C ALA A 846 13.55 -35.06 -24.72
N TRP A 847 12.74 -34.00 -24.63
CA TRP A 847 12.93 -32.76 -25.39
C TRP A 847 14.11 -31.89 -24.88
N PHE A 848 14.56 -32.06 -23.63
CA PHE A 848 15.73 -31.36 -23.11
C PHE A 848 17.03 -31.77 -23.80
N ASN A 849 17.60 -30.84 -24.55
CA ASN A 849 18.78 -31.06 -25.38
C ASN A 849 20.12 -31.09 -24.59
N HIS A 850 20.18 -30.48 -23.42
CA HIS A 850 21.38 -30.50 -22.57
C HIS A 850 21.07 -31.19 -21.24
N LYS A 851 21.69 -32.34 -21.00
CA LYS A 851 21.52 -33.14 -19.78
C LYS A 851 22.87 -33.31 -19.07
N ALA A 852 22.87 -33.26 -17.75
CA ALA A 852 24.04 -33.48 -16.92
C ALA A 852 23.67 -34.21 -15.62
N SER A 853 24.61 -34.96 -15.06
CA SER A 853 24.49 -35.60 -13.74
C SER A 853 25.14 -34.73 -12.66
N GLY A 854 24.50 -34.55 -11.51
CA GLY A 854 24.98 -33.72 -10.38
C GLY A 854 24.34 -32.33 -10.34
N ALA A 855 24.79 -31.44 -9.44
CA ALA A 855 24.12 -30.16 -9.15
C ALA A 855 24.49 -28.98 -10.07
N VAL A 856 25.38 -29.18 -11.06
CA VAL A 856 25.83 -28.11 -11.97
C VAL A 856 25.84 -28.58 -13.43
N ILE A 857 25.24 -27.80 -14.33
CA ILE A 857 25.32 -27.98 -15.79
C ILE A 857 26.07 -26.82 -16.43
N LYS A 858 26.99 -27.11 -17.36
CA LYS A 858 27.83 -26.10 -18.03
C LYS A 858 27.56 -26.07 -19.54
N PRO A 859 26.42 -25.52 -20.00
CA PRO A 859 26.11 -25.50 -21.42
C PRO A 859 26.99 -24.51 -22.19
N GLU A 860 27.38 -24.89 -23.41
CA GLU A 860 27.90 -23.95 -24.40
C GLU A 860 26.73 -23.25 -25.09
N LEU A 861 26.67 -21.92 -25.01
CA LEU A 861 25.61 -21.15 -25.66
C LEU A 861 25.97 -20.95 -27.15
N PRO A 862 24.99 -21.05 -28.08
CA PRO A 862 25.25 -20.84 -29.51
C PRO A 862 25.89 -19.47 -29.77
N ARG A 863 26.85 -19.35 -30.69
CA ARG A 863 27.67 -18.12 -30.90
C ARG A 863 26.86 -16.83 -31.23
N HIS A 864 25.58 -16.95 -31.58
CA HIS A 864 24.67 -15.84 -31.92
C HIS A 864 23.38 -15.83 -31.11
N TRP A 865 23.36 -16.51 -29.96
CA TRP A 865 22.16 -16.69 -29.14
C TRP A 865 21.49 -15.37 -28.69
N SER A 866 22.26 -14.29 -28.56
CA SER A 866 21.76 -12.95 -28.21
C SER A 866 21.14 -12.16 -29.36
N GLU A 867 21.34 -12.59 -30.61
CA GLU A 867 20.84 -11.93 -31.82
C GLU A 867 19.58 -12.63 -32.39
N SER A 868 19.24 -13.83 -31.90
CA SER A 868 18.29 -14.77 -32.51
C SER A 868 16.85 -14.73 -31.93
N GLY A 869 16.38 -13.61 -31.38
CA GLY A 869 15.01 -13.52 -30.84
C GLY A 869 14.75 -14.47 -29.67
N PHE A 870 15.75 -14.68 -28.82
CA PHE A 870 15.69 -15.54 -27.64
C PHE A 870 14.56 -15.12 -26.68
N VAL A 871 13.71 -16.08 -26.32
CA VAL A 871 12.46 -15.82 -25.59
C VAL A 871 12.61 -16.19 -24.10
N GLY A 872 13.39 -17.22 -23.76
CA GLY A 872 13.59 -17.63 -22.36
C GLY A 872 14.39 -18.92 -22.19
N ILE A 873 14.43 -19.43 -20.97
CA ILE A 873 15.10 -20.69 -20.61
C ILE A 873 14.10 -21.62 -19.93
N ALA A 874 14.12 -22.89 -20.32
CA ALA A 874 13.49 -23.98 -19.60
C ALA A 874 14.53 -24.71 -18.74
N LEU A 875 14.23 -24.90 -17.47
CA LEU A 875 15.10 -25.52 -16.47
C LEU A 875 14.40 -26.76 -15.94
N CYS A 876 15.11 -27.88 -15.87
CA CYS A 876 14.61 -29.12 -15.29
C CYS A 876 15.60 -29.69 -14.27
N ALA A 877 15.09 -30.03 -13.09
CA ALA A 877 15.86 -30.67 -12.04
C ALA A 877 15.17 -31.93 -11.54
N ILE A 878 15.95 -32.99 -11.38
CA ILE A 878 15.54 -34.23 -10.71
C ILE A 878 16.10 -34.17 -9.30
N VAL A 879 15.19 -34.13 -8.33
CA VAL A 879 15.53 -34.03 -6.92
C VAL A 879 15.07 -35.29 -6.21
N SER A 880 16.00 -35.95 -5.53
CA SER A 880 15.70 -37.15 -4.75
C SER A 880 15.59 -36.79 -3.27
N PHE A 881 14.43 -37.08 -2.70
CA PHE A 881 14.15 -36.85 -1.30
C PHE A 881 14.22 -38.18 -0.55
N HIS A 882 15.17 -38.31 0.39
CA HIS A 882 15.33 -39.49 1.24
C HIS A 882 14.50 -39.33 2.52
N ASP A 883 13.17 -39.39 2.37
CA ASP A 883 12.20 -39.15 3.47
C ASP A 883 12.46 -37.83 4.21
N TYR A 884 12.80 -36.79 3.45
CA TYR A 884 13.12 -35.47 3.99
C TYR A 884 11.89 -34.82 4.62
N LYS A 885 12.02 -34.42 5.88
CA LYS A 885 10.98 -33.69 6.63
C LYS A 885 11.13 -32.20 6.39
N ILE A 886 10.12 -31.59 5.79
CA ILE A 886 10.13 -30.15 5.49
C ILE A 886 9.85 -29.38 6.79
N GLN A 887 10.77 -28.53 7.23
CA GLN A 887 10.64 -27.79 8.50
C GLN A 887 9.77 -26.52 8.38
N ASN A 888 9.74 -25.87 7.22
CA ASN A 888 9.11 -24.54 7.02
C ASN A 888 8.11 -24.49 5.85
N ASN A 889 7.58 -25.63 5.41
CA ASN A 889 6.63 -25.76 4.29
C ASN A 889 7.01 -25.04 2.97
N ASN A 890 8.28 -24.67 2.79
CA ASN A 890 8.80 -23.94 1.63
C ASN A 890 10.02 -24.67 1.04
N VAL A 891 9.84 -25.85 0.46
CA VAL A 891 10.91 -26.46 -0.36
C VAL A 891 10.93 -25.71 -1.69
N MET A 892 12.02 -24.99 -1.97
CA MET A 892 12.23 -24.32 -3.25
C MET A 892 13.44 -24.90 -3.95
N VAL A 893 13.27 -25.25 -5.22
CA VAL A 893 14.40 -25.60 -6.10
C VAL A 893 14.91 -24.32 -6.74
N LYS A 894 16.02 -23.79 -6.23
CA LYS A 894 16.65 -22.56 -6.73
C LYS A 894 17.63 -22.91 -7.84
N CYS A 895 17.58 -22.16 -8.92
CA CYS A 895 18.56 -22.20 -9.98
C CYS A 895 19.42 -20.93 -9.96
N ILE A 896 20.74 -21.09 -9.91
CA ILE A 896 21.76 -20.03 -9.95
C ILE A 896 22.50 -20.14 -11.28
N CYS A 897 22.42 -19.10 -12.13
CA CYS A 897 23.10 -19.11 -13.43
C CYS A 897 24.27 -18.10 -13.45
N ASP A 898 25.47 -18.58 -13.74
CA ASP A 898 26.69 -17.80 -13.97
C ASP A 898 27.03 -17.76 -15.46
N PHE A 899 27.09 -16.56 -16.06
CA PHE A 899 27.51 -16.39 -17.45
C PHE A 899 28.98 -15.95 -17.53
N LYS A 900 29.76 -16.63 -18.38
CA LYS A 900 31.19 -16.36 -18.62
C LYS A 900 31.43 -15.96 -20.07
N ASN A 901 32.24 -14.92 -20.25
CA ASN A 901 32.78 -14.53 -21.56
C ASN A 901 33.81 -15.56 -22.05
N ALA A 902 34.09 -15.58 -23.36
CA ALA A 902 35.00 -16.53 -24.00
C ALA A 902 36.43 -16.54 -23.42
N ILE A 903 36.83 -15.46 -22.73
CA ILE A 903 38.17 -15.24 -22.15
C ILE A 903 38.20 -15.62 -20.64
N GLY A 904 37.05 -15.94 -20.04
CA GLY A 904 36.96 -16.46 -18.66
C GLY A 904 37.20 -15.45 -17.52
N THR A 905 37.44 -14.18 -17.83
CA THR A 905 37.91 -13.17 -16.85
C THR A 905 36.84 -12.26 -16.26
N SER A 906 35.63 -12.23 -16.82
CA SER A 906 34.50 -11.45 -16.28
C SER A 906 33.25 -12.33 -16.16
N SER A 907 32.76 -12.46 -14.93
CA SER A 907 31.45 -13.02 -14.58
C SER A 907 30.46 -11.88 -14.43
N ALA A 908 29.32 -11.96 -15.11
CA ALA A 908 28.20 -11.09 -14.84
C ALA A 908 26.90 -11.87 -14.92
N SER A 909 25.88 -11.31 -14.29
CA SER A 909 24.51 -11.80 -14.09
C SER A 909 24.35 -12.93 -13.08
N PHE A 910 23.72 -12.59 -11.95
CA PHE A 910 23.06 -13.51 -11.01
C PHE A 910 21.56 -13.39 -11.25
N PHE A 911 20.86 -14.50 -11.45
CA PHE A 911 19.42 -14.54 -11.21
C PHE A 911 19.06 -15.81 -10.45
N ASN A 912 18.17 -15.66 -9.47
CA ASN A 912 17.55 -16.76 -8.73
C ASN A 912 16.17 -17.02 -9.35
N CYS A 913 15.85 -18.29 -9.58
CA CYS A 913 14.59 -18.72 -10.18
C CYS A 913 14.07 -19.92 -9.40
N ASP A 914 12.84 -19.84 -8.88
CA ASP A 914 12.17 -20.91 -8.13
C ASP A 914 11.54 -21.92 -9.09
N VAL A 915 12.24 -23.01 -9.40
CA VAL A 915 11.83 -24.07 -10.35
C VAL A 915 10.60 -24.86 -9.86
N GLY A 916 10.14 -24.54 -8.64
CA GLY A 916 8.91 -25.02 -8.00
C GLY A 916 9.07 -24.98 -6.49
N GLY A 917 7.95 -24.85 -5.78
CA GLY A 917 7.95 -25.04 -4.33
C GLY A 917 6.58 -25.28 -3.73
N LEU A 918 6.58 -25.97 -2.58
CA LEU A 918 5.41 -26.10 -1.72
C LEU A 918 5.24 -24.76 -1.01
N SER A 919 4.02 -24.23 -0.91
CA SER A 919 3.76 -23.09 -0.02
C SER A 919 2.45 -23.34 0.70
N GLU A 920 2.51 -23.84 1.94
CA GLU A 920 1.36 -23.87 2.83
C GLU A 920 1.67 -23.12 4.12
N ALA A 921 0.74 -22.23 4.50
CA ALA A 921 0.65 -21.62 5.82
C ALA A 921 -0.02 -22.56 6.85
N GLY A 922 0.28 -23.86 6.79
CA GLY A 922 -0.25 -24.91 7.68
C GLY A 922 0.78 -25.35 8.73
N ASN A 923 0.31 -25.78 9.92
CA ASN A 923 1.16 -26.19 11.05
C ASN A 923 1.69 -27.66 10.97
N GLU A 924 1.38 -28.41 9.90
CA GLU A 924 1.78 -29.82 9.76
C GLU A 924 3.00 -29.99 8.85
N GLN A 925 3.94 -30.86 9.26
CA GLN A 925 5.15 -31.20 8.51
C GLN A 925 4.81 -31.97 7.22
N CYS A 926 5.07 -31.37 6.06
CA CYS A 926 4.99 -32.08 4.78
C CYS A 926 6.22 -32.98 4.56
N THR A 927 6.01 -34.18 4.00
CA THR A 927 7.09 -35.09 3.59
C THR A 927 6.99 -35.33 2.09
N VAL A 928 8.07 -35.07 1.36
CA VAL A 928 8.16 -35.43 -0.05
C VAL A 928 8.84 -36.78 -0.13
N LYS A 929 8.13 -37.77 -0.67
CA LYS A 929 8.61 -39.15 -0.78
C LYS A 929 9.19 -39.35 -2.17
N SER A 930 10.30 -40.07 -2.31
CA SER A 930 10.86 -40.45 -3.62
C SER A 930 11.35 -39.29 -4.50
N THR A 931 11.82 -39.62 -5.70
CA THR A 931 12.40 -38.71 -6.68
C THR A 931 11.33 -37.97 -7.47
N HIS A 932 11.53 -36.67 -7.66
CA HIS A 932 10.61 -35.78 -8.34
C HIS A 932 11.29 -34.96 -9.43
N VAL A 933 10.53 -34.65 -10.48
CA VAL A 933 10.93 -33.75 -11.56
C VAL A 933 10.36 -32.37 -11.28
N PHE A 934 11.20 -31.34 -11.31
CA PHE A 934 10.84 -29.93 -11.23
C PHE A 934 11.16 -29.26 -12.56
N ILE A 935 10.20 -28.54 -13.13
CA ILE A 935 10.35 -27.81 -14.39
C ILE A 935 9.93 -26.36 -14.18
N GLY A 936 10.82 -25.43 -14.52
CA GLY A 936 10.61 -24.00 -14.39
C GLY A 936 11.01 -23.26 -15.65
N PHE A 937 10.26 -22.22 -15.99
CA PHE A 937 10.51 -21.40 -17.16
C PHE A 937 10.79 -19.94 -16.79
N THR A 938 11.82 -19.33 -17.37
CA THR A 938 12.22 -17.95 -17.07
C THR A 938 12.40 -17.10 -18.34
N SER A 939 12.07 -15.81 -18.26
CA SER A 939 12.16 -14.84 -19.37
C SER A 939 13.58 -14.30 -19.59
N TRP A 940 13.90 -13.98 -20.84
CA TRP A 940 15.12 -13.27 -21.24
C TRP A 940 15.27 -11.87 -20.64
N LEU A 941 14.17 -11.14 -20.42
CA LEU A 941 14.20 -9.77 -19.89
C LEU A 941 14.78 -9.71 -18.45
N ASN A 942 14.56 -10.76 -17.65
CA ASN A 942 15.14 -10.91 -16.32
C ASN A 942 16.67 -11.06 -16.38
N ILE A 943 17.18 -11.72 -17.42
CA ILE A 943 18.61 -11.93 -17.65
C ILE A 943 19.28 -10.64 -18.17
N ASN A 944 18.60 -9.84 -19.00
CA ASN A 944 19.16 -8.57 -19.50
C ASN A 944 19.25 -7.45 -18.45
N LYS A 945 18.28 -7.30 -17.52
CA LYS A 945 18.38 -6.29 -16.45
C LYS A 945 19.60 -6.51 -15.54
N SER A 946 19.99 -7.76 -15.33
CA SER A 946 21.22 -8.09 -14.59
C SER A 946 22.52 -7.69 -15.31
N ARG A 947 22.46 -7.29 -16.59
CA ARG A 947 23.58 -6.67 -17.33
C ARG A 947 23.77 -5.18 -17.00
N GLU A 948 22.70 -4.44 -16.67
CA GLU A 948 22.78 -2.99 -16.41
C GLU A 948 23.50 -2.64 -15.11
N VAL A 949 23.61 -3.58 -14.17
CA VAL A 949 24.22 -3.34 -12.84
C VAL A 949 25.74 -3.67 -12.81
N GLY A 950 26.33 -4.23 -13.88
CA GLY A 950 27.71 -4.75 -13.73
C GLY A 950 28.61 -4.89 -14.97
N LEU A 951 28.21 -4.50 -16.18
CA LEU A 951 29.10 -4.63 -17.36
C LEU A 951 29.19 -3.36 -18.20
N LYS A 952 30.43 -3.03 -18.62
CA LYS A 952 30.68 -2.11 -19.74
C LYS A 952 30.10 -2.70 -21.03
N GLU A 953 29.48 -1.85 -21.85
CA GLU A 953 28.85 -2.19 -23.12
C GLU A 953 29.73 -3.10 -24.01
N GLY A 954 29.17 -4.20 -24.54
CA GLY A 954 29.67 -4.86 -25.76
C GLY A 954 30.09 -6.34 -25.70
N CYS A 955 30.02 -7.06 -24.58
CA CYS A 955 30.40 -8.49 -24.53
C CYS A 955 29.20 -9.46 -24.46
N ILE A 956 29.16 -10.43 -25.38
CA ILE A 956 28.17 -11.54 -25.41
C ILE A 956 28.78 -12.77 -24.71
N PRO A 957 28.14 -13.32 -23.65
CA PRO A 957 28.62 -14.52 -22.98
C PRO A 957 28.64 -15.74 -23.91
N ALA A 958 29.69 -16.57 -23.82
CA ALA A 958 29.84 -17.77 -24.66
C ALA A 958 29.63 -19.08 -23.88
N LYS A 959 29.71 -19.03 -22.55
CA LYS A 959 29.54 -20.17 -21.66
C LYS A 959 28.63 -19.80 -20.50
N ALA A 960 27.74 -20.70 -20.10
CA ALA A 960 26.99 -20.57 -18.85
C ALA A 960 27.34 -21.73 -17.90
N SER A 961 27.23 -21.49 -16.61
CA SER A 961 27.32 -22.48 -15.55
C SER A 961 26.07 -22.32 -14.70
N ILE A 962 25.24 -23.34 -14.64
CA ILE A 962 23.94 -23.30 -13.98
C ILE A 962 23.98 -24.30 -12.85
N GLU A 963 23.92 -23.81 -11.61
CA GLU A 963 23.91 -24.58 -10.38
C GLU A 963 22.49 -24.63 -9.81
N PHE A 964 22.04 -25.82 -9.40
CA PHE A 964 20.75 -26.00 -8.75
C PHE A 964 20.96 -26.28 -7.27
N LYS A 965 20.25 -25.54 -6.42
CA LYS A 965 20.25 -25.70 -4.96
C LYS A 965 18.85 -25.92 -4.48
N VAL A 966 18.65 -26.94 -3.66
CA VAL A 966 17.37 -27.19 -3.00
C VAL A 966 17.44 -26.58 -1.61
N THR A 967 16.57 -25.62 -1.31
CA THR A 967 16.56 -24.93 -0.01
C THR A 967 15.18 -24.94 0.60
N ASP A 968 15.09 -25.08 1.93
CA ASP A 968 13.84 -24.98 2.69
C ASP A 968 13.57 -23.57 3.27
N GLY A 969 14.37 -22.59 2.85
CA GLY A 969 14.39 -21.22 3.39
C GLY A 969 15.41 -20.98 4.51
N THR A 970 15.96 -22.02 5.13
CA THR A 970 16.91 -21.93 6.26
C THR A 970 18.23 -22.66 6.04
N CYS A 971 18.25 -23.78 5.30
CA CYS A 971 19.43 -24.59 4.99
C CYS A 971 19.32 -25.27 3.59
N GLU A 972 20.39 -25.90 3.12
CA GLU A 972 20.32 -26.82 1.96
C GLU A 972 19.57 -28.10 2.36
N ALA A 973 18.52 -28.43 1.61
CA ALA A 973 17.51 -29.42 2.00
C ALA A 973 17.67 -30.79 1.34
N ALA A 974 18.20 -30.89 0.11
CA ALA A 974 18.36 -32.16 -0.61
C ALA A 974 19.45 -32.08 -1.71
N ASN A 975 19.96 -33.24 -2.13
CA ASN A 975 20.91 -33.36 -3.24
C ASN A 975 20.18 -33.58 -4.59
N CYS A 976 20.60 -32.85 -5.63
CA CYS A 976 20.12 -33.02 -7.00
C CYS A 976 20.83 -34.22 -7.66
N GLU A 977 20.06 -35.18 -8.19
CA GLU A 977 20.62 -36.41 -8.79
C GLU A 977 20.78 -36.31 -10.33
N GLY A 978 19.95 -35.49 -10.99
CA GLY A 978 20.05 -35.25 -12.43
C GLY A 978 19.53 -33.86 -12.80
N LEU A 979 20.17 -33.21 -13.77
CA LEU A 979 19.81 -31.87 -14.23
C LEU A 979 19.70 -31.82 -15.73
N ALA A 980 18.81 -30.95 -16.21
CA ALA A 980 18.74 -30.62 -17.62
C ALA A 980 18.34 -29.18 -17.88
N PHE A 981 18.78 -28.71 -19.03
CA PHE A 981 18.70 -27.33 -19.47
C PHE A 981 18.27 -27.29 -20.92
N GLU A 982 17.38 -26.36 -21.25
CA GLU A 982 17.02 -26.07 -22.63
C GLU A 982 16.77 -24.58 -22.87
N VAL A 983 17.28 -24.13 -24.01
CA VAL A 983 17.10 -22.76 -24.51
C VAL A 983 15.83 -22.69 -25.35
N LEU A 984 14.92 -21.78 -25.02
CA LEU A 984 13.73 -21.52 -25.83
C LEU A 984 14.04 -20.45 -26.91
N VAL A 985 14.01 -20.87 -28.18
CA VAL A 985 14.29 -20.00 -29.34
C VAL A 985 12.99 -19.68 -30.10
N GLY A 986 12.83 -18.44 -30.58
CA GLY A 986 11.74 -18.02 -31.47
C GLY A 986 11.82 -18.60 -32.88
N THR A 987 10.77 -18.38 -33.71
CA THR A 987 10.46 -19.19 -34.90
C THR A 987 11.15 -18.82 -36.24
N CYS A 988 12.04 -17.81 -36.36
CA CYS A 988 12.72 -17.45 -37.63
C CYS A 988 14.14 -16.88 -37.45
N PHE A 989 15.09 -17.25 -38.32
CA PHE A 989 16.47 -16.70 -38.31
C PHE A 989 17.21 -16.76 -39.68
N PRO A 990 18.31 -16.00 -39.86
CA PRO A 990 19.14 -16.06 -41.08
C PRO A 990 19.91 -17.38 -41.15
N GLY A 991 19.88 -18.06 -42.30
CA GLY A 991 20.57 -19.34 -42.47
C GLY A 991 20.63 -19.79 -43.92
N ILE A 992 21.78 -20.38 -44.32
CA ILE A 992 22.05 -20.81 -45.70
C ILE A 992 21.98 -22.33 -45.91
N GLU A 993 21.83 -23.12 -44.83
CA GLU A 993 21.78 -24.59 -44.89
C GLU A 993 20.70 -25.18 -43.97
N VAL A 994 20.06 -26.26 -44.44
CA VAL A 994 19.04 -26.99 -43.66
C VAL A 994 19.76 -27.86 -42.62
N PRO A 995 19.40 -27.79 -41.32
CA PRO A 995 20.09 -28.49 -40.25
C PRO A 995 20.30 -29.99 -40.51
N ALA A 996 21.40 -30.54 -40.01
CA ALA A 996 21.83 -31.93 -40.26
C ALA A 996 20.81 -33.01 -39.83
N TRP A 997 19.95 -32.71 -38.85
CA TRP A 997 18.96 -33.62 -38.27
C TRP A 997 17.63 -33.71 -39.06
N PHE A 998 17.52 -33.01 -40.20
CA PHE A 998 16.46 -33.26 -41.16
C PHE A 998 16.78 -34.47 -42.04
N ASN A 999 15.97 -35.51 -41.93
CA ASN A 999 16.19 -36.82 -42.56
C ASN A 999 16.11 -36.79 -44.09
N HIS A 1000 15.35 -35.86 -44.67
CA HIS A 1000 15.22 -35.70 -46.12
C HIS A 1000 15.50 -34.25 -46.51
N LYS A 1001 16.37 -34.05 -47.48
CA LYS A 1001 16.77 -32.74 -48.00
C LYS A 1001 16.69 -32.76 -49.52
N ALA A 1002 16.19 -31.67 -50.10
CA ALA A 1002 16.16 -31.47 -51.54
C ALA A 1002 16.41 -30.00 -51.87
N SER A 1003 16.96 -29.73 -53.04
CA SER A 1003 17.01 -28.39 -53.61
C SER A 1003 15.81 -28.20 -54.56
N GLY A 1004 15.04 -27.13 -54.35
CA GLY A 1004 13.83 -26.81 -55.14
C GLY A 1004 12.55 -26.75 -54.30
N ALA A 1005 11.41 -26.45 -54.93
CA ALA A 1005 10.13 -26.21 -54.26
C ALA A 1005 9.36 -27.48 -53.83
N VAL A 1006 9.87 -28.68 -54.17
CA VAL A 1006 9.19 -29.96 -53.94
C VAL A 1006 10.18 -30.99 -53.40
N ILE A 1007 9.79 -31.66 -52.30
CA ILE A 1007 10.48 -32.82 -51.76
C ILE A 1007 9.55 -34.04 -51.81
N LYS A 1008 10.06 -35.21 -52.23
CA LYS A 1008 9.29 -36.46 -52.32
C LYS A 1008 9.93 -37.55 -51.45
N PRO A 1009 9.78 -37.47 -50.11
CA PRO A 1009 10.33 -38.49 -49.22
C PRO A 1009 9.47 -39.77 -49.29
N GLU A 1010 10.11 -40.94 -49.31
CA GLU A 1010 9.42 -42.20 -49.03
C GLU A 1010 9.22 -42.33 -47.52
N LEU A 1011 7.97 -42.40 -47.08
CA LEU A 1011 7.65 -42.62 -45.67
C LEU A 1011 7.98 -44.08 -45.27
N PRO A 1012 8.41 -44.34 -44.01
CA PRO A 1012 8.63 -45.70 -43.53
C PRO A 1012 7.39 -46.58 -43.71
N ARG A 1013 7.58 -47.87 -44.04
CA ARG A 1013 6.48 -48.85 -44.06
C ARG A 1013 5.87 -48.91 -42.64
N HIS A 1014 4.54 -48.77 -42.53
CA HIS A 1014 3.76 -48.76 -41.28
C HIS A 1014 3.75 -47.45 -40.44
N TRP A 1015 4.10 -46.29 -41.04
CA TRP A 1015 4.10 -45.00 -40.32
C TRP A 1015 2.78 -44.61 -39.61
N SER A 1016 1.63 -45.14 -40.04
CA SER A 1016 0.32 -44.90 -39.41
C SER A 1016 0.07 -45.73 -38.14
N GLU A 1017 0.87 -46.76 -37.85
CA GLU A 1017 0.70 -47.64 -36.68
C GLU A 1017 1.72 -47.35 -35.57
N SER A 1018 2.72 -46.51 -35.83
CA SER A 1018 3.85 -46.26 -34.92
C SER A 1018 3.91 -44.80 -34.47
N GLY A 1019 3.25 -44.43 -33.35
CA GLY A 1019 3.56 -43.25 -32.52
C GLY A 1019 3.96 -41.94 -33.23
N PHE A 1020 3.46 -41.70 -34.44
CA PHE A 1020 3.99 -40.68 -35.35
C PHE A 1020 3.34 -39.34 -35.02
N VAL A 1021 4.09 -38.47 -34.33
CA VAL A 1021 3.54 -37.23 -33.73
C VAL A 1021 3.39 -36.09 -34.74
N GLY A 1022 4.09 -36.14 -35.89
CA GLY A 1022 4.00 -35.13 -36.93
C GLY A 1022 5.22 -35.06 -37.84
N ILE A 1023 5.22 -34.09 -38.76
CA ILE A 1023 6.32 -33.81 -39.69
C ILE A 1023 6.93 -32.45 -39.32
N ALA A 1024 8.25 -32.43 -39.08
CA ALA A 1024 9.00 -31.19 -39.01
C ALA A 1024 9.30 -30.70 -40.44
N LEU A 1025 9.00 -29.44 -40.72
CA LEU A 1025 9.25 -28.80 -42.01
C LEU A 1025 10.26 -27.66 -41.83
N CYS A 1026 11.25 -27.62 -42.73
CA CYS A 1026 12.19 -26.52 -42.81
C CYS A 1026 12.35 -26.06 -44.25
N ALA A 1027 12.31 -24.74 -44.47
CA ALA A 1027 12.51 -24.12 -45.76
C ALA A 1027 13.54 -23.00 -45.65
N ILE A 1028 14.45 -22.94 -46.62
CA ILE A 1028 15.32 -21.79 -46.84
C ILE A 1028 14.72 -21.01 -48.00
N VAL A 1029 14.41 -19.74 -47.76
CA VAL A 1029 13.92 -18.85 -48.81
C VAL A 1029 14.94 -17.75 -49.06
N SER A 1030 15.45 -17.71 -50.29
CA SER A 1030 16.34 -16.68 -50.80
C SER A 1030 15.53 -15.57 -51.45
N PHE A 1031 15.62 -14.35 -50.93
CA PHE A 1031 14.97 -13.19 -51.53
C PHE A 1031 15.98 -12.45 -52.42
N HIS A 1032 15.89 -12.63 -53.74
CA HIS A 1032 16.63 -11.82 -54.71
C HIS A 1032 15.74 -10.68 -55.21
N ASP A 1033 16.20 -9.44 -55.00
CA ASP A 1033 15.59 -8.18 -55.46
C ASP A 1033 14.10 -7.94 -55.11
N TYR A 1034 13.64 -8.44 -53.96
CA TYR A 1034 12.26 -8.23 -53.50
C TYR A 1034 12.15 -6.98 -52.61
N LYS A 1035 11.59 -5.88 -53.12
CA LYS A 1035 11.22 -4.71 -52.29
C LYS A 1035 9.88 -4.99 -51.60
N ILE A 1036 9.94 -5.29 -50.30
CA ILE A 1036 8.76 -5.53 -49.46
C ILE A 1036 7.97 -4.22 -49.31
N GLN A 1037 6.78 -4.12 -49.91
CA GLN A 1037 5.85 -3.00 -49.69
C GLN A 1037 4.79 -3.28 -48.60
N ASN A 1038 4.63 -4.53 -48.15
CA ASN A 1038 3.76 -4.92 -47.03
C ASN A 1038 4.48 -5.93 -46.11
N ASN A 1039 4.43 -5.71 -44.80
CA ASN A 1039 5.20 -6.41 -43.74
C ASN A 1039 4.93 -7.92 -43.55
N ASN A 1040 4.31 -8.63 -44.51
CA ASN A 1040 3.96 -10.05 -44.35
C ASN A 1040 4.46 -10.85 -45.56
N VAL A 1041 5.39 -11.78 -45.31
CA VAL A 1041 5.79 -12.79 -46.29
C VAL A 1041 5.32 -14.14 -45.78
N MET A 1042 4.43 -14.80 -46.54
CA MET A 1042 3.91 -16.12 -46.19
C MET A 1042 4.57 -17.20 -47.03
N VAL A 1043 5.01 -18.28 -46.39
CA VAL A 1043 5.48 -19.48 -47.07
C VAL A 1043 4.46 -20.58 -46.87
N LYS A 1044 3.74 -20.92 -47.94
CA LYS A 1044 2.73 -21.97 -47.91
C LYS A 1044 3.36 -23.31 -48.27
N CYS A 1045 3.31 -24.28 -47.36
CA CYS A 1045 3.68 -25.66 -47.67
C CYS A 1045 2.41 -26.49 -47.91
N ILE A 1046 2.36 -27.22 -49.02
CA ILE A 1046 1.26 -28.12 -49.36
C ILE A 1046 1.84 -29.54 -49.36
N CYS A 1047 1.28 -30.40 -48.52
CA CYS A 1047 1.71 -31.79 -48.38
C CYS A 1047 0.72 -32.70 -49.10
N ASP A 1048 1.17 -33.39 -50.15
CA ASP A 1048 0.37 -34.38 -50.88
C ASP A 1048 0.81 -35.80 -50.52
N PHE A 1049 -0.09 -36.60 -49.94
CA PHE A 1049 0.17 -38.01 -49.62
C PHE A 1049 -0.36 -38.91 -50.75
N LYS A 1050 0.51 -39.76 -51.32
CA LYS A 1050 0.11 -40.78 -52.32
C LYS A 1050 0.24 -42.18 -51.73
N MET A 1051 -0.87 -42.90 -51.64
CA MET A 1051 -0.91 -44.32 -51.25
C MET A 1051 -0.75 -45.24 -52.48
N PRO A 1052 -0.13 -46.43 -52.34
CA PRO A 1052 0.22 -47.30 -53.46
C PRO A 1052 -0.91 -48.21 -54.04
N SER A 1053 -2.21 -47.99 -53.77
CA SER A 1053 -3.29 -48.85 -54.30
C SER A 1053 -4.53 -48.11 -54.82
N GLU A 1054 -5.30 -48.77 -55.70
CA GLU A 1054 -6.22 -48.27 -56.76
C GLU A 1054 -7.48 -47.46 -56.35
N HIS A 1055 -7.53 -46.87 -55.16
CA HIS A 1055 -8.57 -45.89 -54.80
C HIS A 1055 -7.93 -44.64 -54.15
N PRO A 1056 -7.83 -43.49 -54.86
CA PRO A 1056 -7.14 -42.32 -54.33
C PRO A 1056 -8.06 -41.54 -53.39
N LEU A 1057 -7.89 -41.70 -52.08
CA LEU A 1057 -8.24 -40.65 -51.11
C LEU A 1057 -7.07 -39.66 -51.07
N LEU A 1058 -7.22 -38.50 -51.72
CA LEU A 1058 -6.29 -37.37 -51.57
C LEU A 1058 -6.64 -36.64 -50.27
N ALA A 1059 -5.93 -36.94 -49.18
CA ALA A 1059 -5.96 -36.12 -47.99
C ALA A 1059 -5.04 -34.91 -48.21
N PHE A 1060 -5.62 -33.72 -48.38
CA PHE A 1060 -4.86 -32.46 -48.46
C PHE A 1060 -4.74 -31.86 -47.06
N SER A 1061 -3.54 -31.85 -46.48
CA SER A 1061 -3.26 -30.98 -45.34
C SER A 1061 -2.50 -29.75 -45.81
N THR A 1062 -3.08 -28.58 -45.61
CA THR A 1062 -2.42 -27.30 -45.87
C THR A 1062 -1.84 -26.79 -44.57
N VAL A 1063 -0.51 -26.76 -44.45
CA VAL A 1063 0.18 -26.16 -43.30
C VAL A 1063 0.62 -24.75 -43.71
N MET A 1064 0.06 -23.72 -43.08
CA MET A 1064 0.44 -22.33 -43.35
C MET A 1064 1.51 -21.88 -42.35
N LEU A 1065 2.65 -21.40 -42.88
CA LEU A 1065 3.67 -20.70 -42.11
C LEU A 1065 3.48 -19.19 -42.32
N GLU A 1066 2.99 -18.49 -41.30
CA GLU A 1066 2.90 -17.03 -41.30
C GLU A 1066 4.07 -16.41 -40.51
N VAL A 1067 4.79 -15.47 -41.12
CA VAL A 1067 5.93 -14.77 -40.51
C VAL A 1067 5.88 -13.27 -40.79
N TYR A 1068 6.21 -12.47 -39.78
CA TYR A 1068 6.31 -11.01 -39.82
C TYR A 1068 7.78 -10.57 -39.81
N PRO A 1069 8.36 -10.06 -40.92
CA PRO A 1069 9.70 -9.50 -40.90
C PRO A 1069 9.69 -8.12 -40.22
N ARG A 1070 10.47 -7.91 -39.15
CA ARG A 1070 10.72 -6.55 -38.60
C ARG A 1070 11.67 -5.75 -39.51
N GLN A 1071 11.51 -4.43 -39.51
CA GLN A 1071 12.29 -3.41 -40.22
C GLN A 1071 13.79 -3.42 -39.82
N ALA A 1072 14.57 -4.34 -40.38
CA ALA A 1072 16.04 -4.23 -40.40
C ALA A 1072 16.61 -5.09 -41.54
N MET A 1073 16.17 -4.84 -42.77
CA MET A 1073 16.81 -5.41 -43.96
C MET A 1073 17.27 -4.27 -44.88
N SER A 1074 18.35 -3.62 -44.46
CA SER A 1074 19.17 -2.79 -45.33
C SER A 1074 20.51 -3.48 -45.55
N ASN A 1075 20.52 -4.54 -46.36
CA ASN A 1075 21.57 -4.86 -47.31
C ASN A 1075 21.27 -6.20 -48.00
N ALA A 1076 21.63 -6.25 -49.28
CA ALA A 1076 21.30 -7.30 -50.22
C ALA A 1076 21.73 -8.71 -49.77
N GLN A 1077 20.92 -9.71 -50.18
CA GLN A 1077 21.11 -11.16 -50.03
C GLN A 1077 21.06 -11.68 -48.58
N SER A 1078 19.86 -11.96 -48.09
CA SER A 1078 19.66 -12.78 -46.89
C SER A 1078 18.78 -13.99 -47.20
N ASN A 1079 19.32 -15.18 -46.94
CA ASN A 1079 18.59 -16.44 -46.90
C ASN A 1079 17.97 -16.58 -45.50
N LEU A 1080 16.65 -16.79 -45.44
CA LEU A 1080 15.94 -17.00 -44.17
C LEU A 1080 15.63 -18.48 -44.01
N LEU A 1081 16.09 -19.06 -42.89
CA LEU A 1081 15.72 -20.39 -42.44
C LEU A 1081 14.43 -20.31 -41.62
N MET A 1082 13.40 -21.01 -42.07
CA MET A 1082 12.11 -21.10 -41.38
C MET A 1082 11.87 -22.54 -40.92
N PHE A 1083 11.31 -22.72 -39.72
CA PHE A 1083 11.06 -24.03 -39.11
C PHE A 1083 9.66 -24.08 -38.48
N SER A 1084 8.93 -25.18 -38.68
CA SER A 1084 7.71 -25.50 -37.92
C SER A 1084 7.54 -27.01 -37.75
N LEU A 1085 6.93 -27.39 -36.63
CA LEU A 1085 6.43 -28.73 -36.36
C LEU A 1085 4.94 -28.77 -36.71
N ALA A 1086 4.59 -29.51 -37.77
CA ALA A 1086 3.21 -29.79 -38.13
C ALA A 1086 2.79 -31.11 -37.48
N SER A 1087 1.92 -31.05 -36.48
CA SER A 1087 1.17 -32.22 -36.02
C SER A 1087 0.18 -32.61 -37.14
N LEU A 1088 0.28 -33.84 -37.63
CA LEU A 1088 -0.75 -34.42 -38.49
C LEU A 1088 -1.81 -35.00 -37.56
N VAL A 1089 -2.86 -34.23 -37.30
CA VAL A 1089 -4.08 -34.76 -36.68
C VAL A 1089 -4.71 -35.70 -37.71
N GLY A 1090 -4.93 -36.96 -37.32
CA GLY A 1090 -5.56 -37.97 -38.16
C GLY A 1090 -6.97 -37.60 -38.57
#